data_AF-A0A956D707-F1
#
_entry.id   AF-A0A956D707-F1
#
_cell.length_a   1.000
_cell.length_b   1.000
_cell.length_c   1.000
_cell.angle_alpha   90.00
_cell.angle_beta   90.00
_cell.angle_gamma   90.00
#
_symmetry.space_group_name_H-M   'P 1'
#
loop_
_entity.id
_entity.type
_entity.pdbx_description
1 polymer ?
#
loop_
_entity_poly.entity_id
_entity_poly.type
_entity_poly.pdbx_seq_one_letter_code
_entity_poly.pdbx_strand_id
1 'polypeptide(L)'
;MKAWRLWMLGAALAVAGCGDDDGMPDDAGGGTDAAMADAGPECVADEDCDDGLFCNGAETCSAGACVDGSAIACDDDLDCTIDVCDEETDRCVFAAPDADADGVRDAACVDADGMPLGADCDDDDPNRFPGNPEVCDDDGHDEDCNLETFGAIDRDSDGYFDARCCNPTSDGTGQTCGLDCDDVRPNVNPAATEACDRVDNDCNGNIDEGVLVMGYVDADRDGYGDFSMTLDSCPGQAGFVPAGGDEDCDDADRTRNPGQVEVCDGVDNDCDTNLDESPQVVDWYRDSDGDGFGSAASGVVRSCTPVAGHVLVGTDCNDAVAAVNPAAAEVCNGLDDDCTGGANYEIAPGDFEDDDGDGVADVGCGLPRGIDCDDFDPITSGGSAEACDGRDNDCDDAIDEGAMDTLWYWDGDLDGHGSAANPDHPVLRACRPQPGYVASGGDCADTDPMRNPDAAETCNARDDDCDSAVDEGNVCGCPPGLGDCNMDEVCETATGSDRNNCGACGNTCSVGPNARSVICSDGACTTTSCRLGYDDCDGNAANGCETNIFADTANCGACGEVCMATPGTNVDAMRCDTLDCDIASCNPGFDDCNGDVADGCERDVSNDSFNCGGCGYDCGFDTGGARIPCSSGACQQPCIADETEDCDADPANGCETRLDQPGSCGGCGVSCGGGACVRQSDGSFGCATSCAAGTADCDGNAGNGCETAVSFTACGCGAPGVDCTDVLGSAATGFCRGNASGSAVCERTGCAGVDCFGRCTDVNSDPRNCGGCGVDCGPNACIAGSCDCGALTPCPSGCTDTTADPRNCGGCGIDCGPDAC
;
A
#
# COMPACT_ATOMS: atom_id res chain seq x y z
N MET A 1 14.27 1.91 35.37
CA MET A 1 15.34 2.78 35.92
C MET A 1 14.70 3.93 36.68
N LYS A 2 15.44 4.51 37.65
CA LYS A 2 14.99 5.50 38.64
C LYS A 2 14.58 6.86 38.06
N ALA A 3 13.51 7.42 38.63
CA ALA A 3 13.19 8.83 38.91
C ALA A 3 14.04 9.96 38.30
N TRP A 4 13.35 10.96 37.71
CA TRP A 4 13.39 12.34 38.23
C TRP A 4 12.24 13.22 37.70
N ARG A 5 11.69 14.05 38.59
CA ARG A 5 10.78 15.17 38.32
C ARG A 5 11.61 16.39 37.90
N LEU A 6 11.18 17.13 36.88
CA LEU A 6 11.51 18.55 36.71
C LEU A 6 10.26 19.33 36.28
N TRP A 7 10.05 20.47 36.92
CA TRP A 7 9.01 21.46 36.62
C TRP A 7 9.37 22.26 35.35
N MET A 8 8.39 22.55 34.51
CA MET A 8 8.46 23.56 33.44
C MET A 8 7.28 24.52 33.59
N LEU A 9 7.60 25.81 33.72
CA LEU A 9 6.72 26.92 33.37
C LEU A 9 6.66 27.02 31.83
N GLY A 10 5.47 27.22 31.28
CA GLY A 10 5.26 27.60 29.88
C GLY A 10 3.87 28.21 29.75
N ALA A 11 3.83 29.50 29.42
CA ALA A 11 2.62 30.30 29.27
C ALA A 11 1.86 29.91 28.00
N ALA A 12 0.53 29.87 28.09
CA ALA A 12 -0.37 29.90 26.95
C ALA A 12 -1.30 31.12 27.10
N LEU A 13 -1.21 31.99 26.09
CA LEU A 13 -1.89 33.26 25.93
C LEU A 13 -3.31 32.98 25.43
N ALA A 14 -4.32 33.51 26.12
CA ALA A 14 -5.68 33.59 25.63
C ALA A 14 -5.89 34.97 24.99
N VAL A 15 -6.36 34.97 23.75
CA VAL A 15 -6.76 36.17 23.00
C VAL A 15 -8.08 36.69 23.56
N ALA A 16 -8.09 37.95 23.99
CA ALA A 16 -9.28 38.69 24.37
C ALA A 16 -9.63 39.66 23.23
N GLY A 17 -10.75 39.39 22.55
CA GLY A 17 -11.44 40.37 21.71
C GLY A 17 -12.45 41.14 22.56
N CYS A 18 -12.41 42.47 22.46
CA CYS A 18 -13.45 43.38 22.96
C CYS A 18 -14.29 43.85 21.76
N GLY A 19 -15.61 43.81 21.88
CA GLY A 19 -16.59 44.42 20.99
C GLY A 19 -17.74 44.98 21.84
N ASP A 20 -18.26 46.13 21.41
CA ASP A 20 -18.77 47.22 22.23
C ASP A 20 -20.21 47.08 22.79
N ASP A 21 -20.44 47.79 23.91
CA ASP A 21 -21.72 47.93 24.61
C ASP A 21 -22.59 49.07 24.04
N ASP A 22 -23.78 48.74 23.54
CA ASP A 22 -24.90 49.67 23.32
C ASP A 22 -25.58 50.03 24.65
N GLY A 23 -25.67 51.32 24.98
CA GLY A 23 -26.35 51.74 26.22
C GLY A 23 -26.54 53.24 26.42
N MET A 24 -27.36 53.86 25.59
CA MET A 24 -27.94 55.18 25.85
C MET A 24 -28.80 55.17 27.14
N PRO A 25 -28.85 56.29 27.88
CA PRO A 25 -30.18 56.78 28.24
C PRO A 25 -30.32 58.30 28.10
N ASP A 26 -31.47 58.69 27.55
CA ASP A 26 -32.02 60.02 27.66
C ASP A 26 -32.52 60.27 29.08
N ASP A 27 -32.19 61.41 29.69
CA ASP A 27 -33.21 62.18 30.42
C ASP A 27 -32.86 63.67 30.55
N ALA A 28 -33.83 64.51 30.21
CA ALA A 28 -33.79 65.95 30.32
C ALA A 28 -34.39 66.39 31.66
N GLY A 29 -33.77 67.35 32.35
CA GLY A 29 -34.40 67.91 33.56
C GLY A 29 -33.60 69.01 34.23
N GLY A 30 -34.06 70.24 34.08
CA GLY A 30 -33.39 71.44 34.60
C GLY A 30 -33.31 71.53 36.13
N GLY A 31 -32.27 72.25 36.57
CA GLY A 31 -32.10 72.73 37.94
C GLY A 31 -31.43 74.10 37.87
N THR A 32 -32.12 75.10 38.38
CA THR A 32 -31.74 76.52 38.38
C THR A 32 -30.63 76.81 39.40
N ASP A 33 -30.01 77.98 39.20
CA ASP A 33 -29.29 78.81 40.19
C ASP A 33 -27.77 78.63 40.30
N ALA A 34 -27.02 79.37 39.47
CA ALA A 34 -26.04 80.34 39.96
C ALA A 34 -25.53 81.22 38.82
N ALA A 35 -25.94 82.47 38.83
CA ALA A 35 -25.27 83.51 38.06
C ALA A 35 -23.85 83.71 38.61
N MET A 36 -22.83 83.54 37.76
CA MET A 36 -21.61 84.34 37.80
C MET A 36 -21.14 84.58 36.36
N ALA A 37 -21.11 85.85 35.96
CA ALA A 37 -20.34 86.29 34.81
C ALA A 37 -18.87 86.09 35.18
N ASP A 38 -18.24 85.07 34.60
CA ASP A 38 -16.81 84.87 34.76
C ASP A 38 -16.10 85.79 33.77
N ALA A 39 -15.38 86.75 34.32
CA ALA A 39 -14.41 87.52 33.56
C ALA A 39 -13.28 86.53 33.22
N GLY A 40 -12.95 86.38 31.92
CA GLY A 40 -11.78 85.61 31.50
C GLY A 40 -10.53 86.03 32.27
N PRO A 41 -9.52 85.15 32.38
CA PRO A 41 -8.31 85.43 33.16
C PRO A 41 -7.69 86.74 32.66
N GLU A 42 -7.48 87.69 33.57
CA GLU A 42 -6.75 88.91 33.25
C GLU A 42 -5.30 88.54 32.94
N CYS A 43 -4.94 88.54 31.66
CA CYS A 43 -3.58 88.31 31.21
C CYS A 43 -2.77 89.63 31.25
N VAL A 44 -1.45 89.53 31.48
CA VAL A 44 -0.55 90.68 31.44
C VAL A 44 0.54 90.55 30.38
N ALA A 45 0.78 89.34 29.87
CA ALA A 45 1.62 89.03 28.72
C ALA A 45 1.03 87.87 27.90
N ASP A 46 1.50 87.70 26.66
CA ASP A 46 0.99 86.69 25.73
C ASP A 46 1.21 85.26 26.27
N GLU A 47 2.30 85.02 27.02
CA GLU A 47 2.61 83.73 27.62
C GLU A 47 1.63 83.31 28.73
N ASP A 48 0.82 84.24 29.26
CA ASP A 48 -0.22 83.93 30.24
C ASP A 48 -1.46 83.30 29.59
N CYS A 49 -1.54 83.30 28.25
CA CYS A 49 -2.68 82.85 27.46
C CYS A 49 -2.47 81.53 26.72
N ASP A 50 -1.25 81.01 26.73
CA ASP A 50 -0.87 79.74 26.09
C ASP A 50 -1.63 78.59 26.77
N ASP A 51 -2.53 77.94 26.03
CA ASP A 51 -3.32 76.81 26.50
C ASP A 51 -2.65 75.45 26.25
N GLY A 52 -1.45 75.47 25.65
CA GLY A 52 -0.64 74.29 25.34
C GLY A 52 -1.12 73.50 24.13
N LEU A 53 -2.09 74.01 23.35
CA LEU A 53 -2.47 73.44 22.07
C LEU A 53 -1.65 74.11 20.95
N PHE A 54 -1.09 73.29 20.06
CA PHE A 54 -0.30 73.73 18.93
C PHE A 54 -1.18 74.15 17.75
N CYS A 55 -2.25 73.41 17.45
CA CYS A 55 -2.96 73.57 16.17
C CYS A 55 -3.91 74.76 16.12
N ASN A 56 -4.36 75.30 17.24
CA ASN A 56 -5.11 76.57 17.31
C ASN A 56 -4.19 77.80 17.20
N GLY A 57 -2.87 77.60 17.27
CA GLY A 57 -1.84 78.63 17.12
C GLY A 57 -1.68 79.53 18.35
N ALA A 58 -0.57 80.26 18.42
CA ALA A 58 -0.22 81.04 19.61
C ALA A 58 -1.24 82.14 19.96
N GLU A 59 -1.79 82.06 21.17
CA GLU A 59 -2.71 83.02 21.76
C GLU A 59 -2.00 84.32 22.18
N THR A 60 -2.72 85.43 22.10
CA THR A 60 -2.17 86.74 22.52
C THR A 60 -3.03 87.40 23.57
N CYS A 61 -2.37 88.10 24.49
CA CYS A 61 -3.03 88.88 25.52
C CYS A 61 -3.40 90.28 24.99
N SER A 62 -4.68 90.51 24.71
CA SER A 62 -5.16 91.78 24.18
C SER A 62 -6.15 92.45 25.12
N ALA A 63 -5.79 93.65 25.60
CA ALA A 63 -6.59 94.45 26.52
C ALA A 63 -7.01 93.74 27.82
N GLY A 64 -6.16 92.84 28.33
CA GLY A 64 -6.38 92.10 29.57
C GLY A 64 -7.29 90.89 29.41
N ALA A 65 -7.49 90.39 28.18
CA ALA A 65 -8.15 89.12 27.90
C ALA A 65 -7.35 88.33 26.86
N CYS A 66 -7.31 87.01 27.02
CA CYS A 66 -6.71 86.12 26.04
C CYS A 66 -7.55 86.09 24.76
N VAL A 67 -6.87 86.20 23.63
CA VAL A 67 -7.44 86.07 22.29
C VAL A 67 -6.83 84.84 21.66
N ASP A 68 -7.67 83.90 21.26
CA ASP A 68 -7.31 82.66 20.58
C ASP A 68 -6.39 82.94 19.38
N GLY A 69 -5.43 82.04 19.17
CA GLY A 69 -4.53 82.09 18.02
C GLY A 69 -5.25 81.85 16.69
N SER A 70 -4.49 81.99 15.60
CA SER A 70 -4.95 81.56 14.28
C SER A 70 -4.53 80.13 14.06
N ALA A 71 -5.51 79.26 13.77
CA ALA A 71 -5.24 77.84 13.52
C ALA A 71 -4.11 77.65 12.49
N ILE A 72 -3.20 76.74 12.80
CA ILE A 72 -2.07 76.40 11.93
C ILE A 72 -2.63 75.70 10.69
N ALA A 73 -2.35 76.25 9.51
CA ALA A 73 -2.66 75.61 8.23
C ALA A 73 -1.55 74.61 7.92
N CYS A 74 -1.90 73.33 7.89
CA CYS A 74 -0.99 72.20 7.67
C CYS A 74 -1.09 71.64 6.25
N ASP A 75 -1.20 72.49 5.23
CA ASP A 75 -1.26 72.10 3.82
C ASP A 75 0.17 72.04 3.24
N ASP A 76 0.59 70.91 2.67
CA ASP A 76 1.90 70.75 2.01
C ASP A 76 1.87 70.96 0.49
N ASP A 77 0.75 71.48 -0.04
CA ASP A 77 0.49 71.67 -1.47
C ASP A 77 0.46 70.35 -2.27
N LEU A 78 0.35 69.17 -1.63
CA LEU A 78 0.10 67.88 -2.28
C LEU A 78 -1.36 67.43 -2.09
N ASP A 79 -2.15 67.57 -3.15
CA ASP A 79 -3.60 67.23 -3.11
C ASP A 79 -3.90 65.78 -2.70
N CYS A 80 -2.93 64.85 -2.81
CA CYS A 80 -3.10 63.44 -2.47
C CYS A 80 -2.81 63.11 -1.00
N THR A 81 -2.22 64.00 -0.21
CA THR A 81 -1.92 63.73 1.21
C THR A 81 -3.07 64.11 2.12
N ILE A 82 -3.21 63.34 3.20
CA ILE A 82 -4.06 63.71 4.33
C ILE A 82 -3.22 64.61 5.25
N ASP A 83 -3.65 65.86 5.30
CA ASP A 83 -2.96 66.97 5.95
C ASP A 83 -3.58 67.28 7.30
N VAL A 84 -2.96 66.77 8.36
CA VAL A 84 -3.51 66.86 9.72
C VAL A 84 -2.52 67.54 10.65
N CYS A 85 -3.03 68.49 11.43
CA CYS A 85 -2.29 69.04 12.55
C CYS A 85 -2.41 68.11 13.77
N ASP A 86 -1.28 67.61 14.25
CA ASP A 86 -1.18 66.67 15.36
C ASP A 86 -0.77 67.41 16.64
N GLU A 87 -1.70 67.48 17.60
CA GLU A 87 -1.54 68.14 18.90
C GLU A 87 -0.67 67.36 19.89
N GLU A 88 -0.43 66.07 19.67
CA GLU A 88 0.41 65.25 20.57
C GLU A 88 1.90 65.44 20.26
N THR A 89 2.21 65.71 18.99
CA THR A 89 3.58 65.82 18.49
C THR A 89 3.97 67.25 18.07
N ASP A 90 3.09 68.22 18.34
CA ASP A 90 3.19 69.66 18.05
C ASP A 90 3.68 69.94 16.62
N ARG A 91 3.07 69.28 15.62
CA ARG A 91 3.48 69.43 14.20
C ARG A 91 2.36 69.14 13.21
N CYS A 92 2.56 69.61 11.99
CA CYS A 92 1.81 69.14 10.82
C CYS A 92 2.34 67.77 10.37
N VAL A 93 1.44 66.82 10.17
CA VAL A 93 1.70 65.49 9.63
C VAL A 93 1.03 65.39 8.27
N PHE A 94 1.79 64.90 7.30
CA PHE A 94 1.37 64.71 5.91
C PHE A 94 1.66 63.27 5.54
N ALA A 95 0.65 62.56 5.06
CA ALA A 95 0.75 61.15 4.72
C ALA A 95 -0.15 60.84 3.53
N ALA A 96 0.34 59.99 2.62
CA ALA A 96 -0.53 59.35 1.65
C ALA A 96 -1.65 58.57 2.39
N PRO A 97 -2.88 58.57 1.86
CA PRO A 97 -3.99 57.80 2.40
C PRO A 97 -3.66 56.31 2.34
N ASP A 98 -4.35 55.58 3.19
CA ASP A 98 -4.50 54.13 3.15
C ASP A 98 -5.96 53.93 2.74
N ALA A 99 -6.20 53.60 1.48
CA ALA A 99 -7.50 53.75 0.81
C ALA A 99 -8.43 52.57 1.10
N ASP A 100 -7.87 51.38 1.20
CA ASP A 100 -8.53 50.10 1.47
C ASP A 100 -8.34 49.59 2.91
N ALA A 101 -7.54 50.30 3.71
CA ALA A 101 -7.28 50.07 5.14
C ALA A 101 -6.43 48.83 5.45
N ASP A 102 -5.49 48.47 4.58
CA ASP A 102 -4.55 47.34 4.75
C ASP A 102 -3.33 47.69 5.64
N GLY A 103 -3.12 48.98 5.92
CA GLY A 103 -2.01 49.51 6.71
C GLY A 103 -0.76 49.88 5.91
N VAL A 104 -0.78 49.69 4.59
CA VAL A 104 0.13 50.24 3.60
C VAL A 104 -0.50 51.51 3.02
N ARG A 105 0.33 52.37 2.43
CA ARG A 105 -0.15 53.66 1.90
C ARG A 105 -0.11 53.62 0.39
N ASP A 106 -1.00 54.40 -0.20
CA ASP A 106 -1.19 54.57 -1.64
C ASP A 106 0.12 54.98 -2.34
N ALA A 107 0.61 54.13 -3.25
CA ALA A 107 1.80 54.41 -4.05
C ALA A 107 1.54 55.39 -5.22
N ALA A 108 0.30 55.56 -5.65
CA ALA A 108 -0.09 56.57 -6.63
C ALA A 108 0.01 58.00 -6.05
N CYS A 109 -0.01 58.18 -4.73
CA CYS A 109 0.35 59.44 -4.10
C CYS A 109 1.87 59.68 -4.20
N VAL A 110 2.27 60.63 -5.05
CA VAL A 110 3.68 60.93 -5.36
C VAL A 110 4.09 62.33 -4.89
N ASP A 111 5.36 62.49 -4.53
CA ASP A 111 5.94 63.79 -4.22
C ASP A 111 6.19 64.66 -5.47
N ALA A 112 6.70 65.87 -5.28
CA ALA A 112 7.01 66.80 -6.36
C ALA A 112 8.08 66.30 -7.36
N ASP A 113 8.89 65.30 -6.97
CA ASP A 113 9.89 64.64 -7.81
C ASP A 113 9.32 63.38 -8.50
N GLY A 114 8.06 63.02 -8.24
CA GLY A 114 7.37 61.85 -8.78
C GLY A 114 7.72 60.54 -8.06
N MET A 115 8.28 60.61 -6.87
CA MET A 115 8.55 59.43 -6.03
C MET A 115 7.30 59.06 -5.24
N PRO A 116 6.89 57.78 -5.23
CA PRO A 116 5.73 57.33 -4.46
C PRO A 116 5.97 57.51 -2.96
N LEU A 117 4.96 58.04 -2.27
CA LEU A 117 4.93 58.26 -0.82
C LEU A 117 4.39 57.04 -0.07
N GLY A 118 3.74 56.13 -0.79
CA GLY A 118 3.29 54.82 -0.35
C GLY A 118 3.91 53.67 -1.16
N ALA A 119 3.43 52.45 -0.91
CA ALA A 119 3.94 51.23 -1.54
C ALA A 119 2.84 50.26 -1.99
N ASP A 120 1.59 50.55 -1.66
CA ASP A 120 0.41 49.78 -2.07
C ASP A 120 0.23 49.82 -3.59
N CYS A 121 0.04 48.66 -4.22
CA CYS A 121 -0.12 48.56 -5.67
C CYS A 121 -1.59 48.38 -6.10
N ASP A 122 -2.54 48.27 -5.17
CA ASP A 122 -3.96 48.30 -5.45
C ASP A 122 -4.78 48.96 -4.34
N ASP A 123 -5.02 50.26 -4.48
CA ASP A 123 -5.76 51.06 -3.51
C ASP A 123 -7.26 50.68 -3.35
N ASP A 124 -7.75 49.70 -4.13
CA ASP A 124 -9.11 49.15 -4.04
C ASP A 124 -9.14 47.72 -3.45
N ASP A 125 -7.99 47.07 -3.19
CA ASP A 125 -7.89 45.69 -2.69
C ASP A 125 -6.87 45.50 -1.53
N PRO A 126 -7.36 45.28 -0.29
CA PRO A 126 -6.51 45.18 0.89
C PRO A 126 -5.65 43.92 0.97
N ASN A 127 -5.66 43.08 -0.07
CA ASN A 127 -4.80 41.90 -0.20
C ASN A 127 -3.69 42.10 -1.24
N ARG A 128 -3.46 43.32 -1.74
CA ARG A 128 -2.50 43.56 -2.82
C ARG A 128 -1.48 44.63 -2.45
N PHE A 129 -0.55 44.26 -1.57
CA PHE A 129 0.46 45.16 -1.02
C PHE A 129 1.82 44.50 -0.79
N PRO A 130 2.93 45.26 -0.74
CA PRO A 130 4.26 44.68 -0.62
C PRO A 130 4.46 43.78 0.60
N GLY A 131 4.82 42.53 0.32
CA GLY A 131 5.09 41.51 1.33
C GLY A 131 3.86 40.77 1.84
N ASN A 132 2.69 40.96 1.22
CA ASN A 132 1.58 40.04 1.40
C ASN A 132 1.96 38.63 0.88
N PRO A 133 1.40 37.52 1.39
CA PRO A 133 1.64 36.21 0.82
C PRO A 133 0.97 36.08 -0.55
N GLU A 134 1.74 35.66 -1.54
CA GLU A 134 1.26 35.26 -2.87
C GLU A 134 0.21 34.15 -2.79
N VAL A 135 -0.85 34.31 -3.55
CA VAL A 135 -1.93 33.34 -3.67
C VAL A 135 -1.92 32.79 -5.09
N CYS A 136 -2.21 31.49 -5.24
CA CYS A 136 -2.45 30.94 -6.55
C CYS A 136 -3.93 31.12 -6.89
N ASP A 137 -4.22 32.06 -7.78
CA ASP A 137 -5.56 32.34 -8.27
C ASP A 137 -5.63 32.31 -9.81
N ASP A 138 -6.81 31.99 -10.33
CA ASP A 138 -7.04 31.90 -11.78
C ASP A 138 -7.07 33.27 -12.47
N ASP A 139 -7.24 34.36 -11.71
CA ASP A 139 -7.28 35.73 -12.24
C ASP A 139 -5.86 36.33 -12.40
N GLY A 140 -4.85 35.69 -11.81
CA GLY A 140 -3.42 36.03 -11.91
C GLY A 140 -3.10 37.37 -11.26
N HIS A 141 -3.65 37.61 -10.07
CA HIS A 141 -3.37 38.82 -9.32
C HIS A 141 -1.99 38.74 -8.67
N ASP A 142 -1.28 39.87 -8.65
CA ASP A 142 -0.03 40.00 -7.91
C ASP A 142 -0.36 40.55 -6.51
N GLU A 143 -0.34 39.69 -5.48
CA GLU A 143 -0.69 40.08 -4.11
C GLU A 143 0.43 40.83 -3.38
N ASP A 144 1.69 40.60 -3.74
CA ASP A 144 2.84 41.15 -3.01
C ASP A 144 3.55 42.30 -3.74
N CYS A 145 2.94 42.77 -4.84
CA CYS A 145 3.44 43.81 -5.73
C CYS A 145 4.81 43.48 -6.33
N ASN A 146 5.15 42.19 -6.42
CA ASN A 146 6.35 41.70 -7.04
C ASN A 146 6.02 40.64 -8.10
N LEU A 147 5.90 41.11 -9.34
CA LEU A 147 5.74 40.33 -10.58
C LEU A 147 6.79 39.22 -10.86
N GLU A 148 7.82 39.07 -10.03
CA GLU A 148 8.78 37.95 -10.10
C GLU A 148 8.41 36.77 -9.17
N THR A 149 7.47 36.97 -8.25
CA THR A 149 6.89 35.94 -7.38
C THR A 149 5.49 35.58 -7.87
N PHE A 150 4.98 34.42 -7.43
CA PHE A 150 3.64 33.90 -7.74
C PHE A 150 3.25 32.88 -6.67
N GLY A 151 1.95 32.58 -6.57
CA GLY A 151 1.43 31.57 -5.64
C GLY A 151 2.05 30.19 -5.88
N ALA A 152 2.70 29.61 -4.88
CA ALA A 152 3.33 28.30 -5.00
C ALA A 152 2.40 27.20 -4.46
N ILE A 153 1.81 26.42 -5.37
CA ILE A 153 1.16 25.14 -5.04
C ILE A 153 1.99 24.04 -5.68
N ASP A 154 2.38 23.07 -4.85
CA ASP A 154 3.07 21.82 -5.20
C ASP A 154 2.36 20.72 -4.40
N ARG A 155 1.23 20.24 -4.91
CA ARG A 155 0.34 19.33 -4.18
C ARG A 155 0.83 17.90 -4.22
N ASP A 156 1.56 17.53 -5.25
CA ASP A 156 2.15 16.20 -5.41
C ASP A 156 3.58 16.08 -4.84
N SER A 157 4.19 17.21 -4.46
CA SER A 157 5.49 17.33 -3.80
C SER A 157 6.69 16.93 -4.66
N ASP A 158 6.60 17.10 -5.98
CA ASP A 158 7.69 16.81 -6.91
C ASP A 158 8.71 17.96 -7.07
N GLY A 159 8.38 19.14 -6.53
CA GLY A 159 9.21 20.33 -6.54
C GLY A 159 9.00 21.26 -7.75
N TYR A 160 8.01 20.98 -8.59
CA TYR A 160 7.47 21.89 -9.59
C TYR A 160 6.18 22.51 -9.07
N PHE A 161 5.89 23.74 -9.50
CA PHE A 161 4.68 24.45 -9.09
C PHE A 161 3.65 24.42 -10.23
N ASP A 162 2.37 24.32 -9.86
CA ASP A 162 1.23 24.30 -10.77
C ASP A 162 1.32 25.42 -11.83
N ALA A 163 1.27 25.05 -13.10
CA ALA A 163 1.38 25.96 -14.23
C ALA A 163 0.19 26.92 -14.37
N ARG A 164 -0.90 26.70 -13.61
CA ARG A 164 -2.01 27.66 -13.49
C ARG A 164 -1.68 28.81 -12.54
N CYS A 165 -0.73 28.64 -11.62
CA CYS A 165 -0.30 29.71 -10.74
C CYS A 165 0.61 30.66 -11.50
N CYS A 166 0.12 31.88 -11.79
CA CYS A 166 0.74 32.80 -12.74
C CYS A 166 0.58 34.26 -12.32
N ASN A 167 1.67 35.04 -12.38
CA ASN A 167 1.62 36.50 -12.25
C ASN A 167 1.99 37.19 -13.58
N PRO A 168 1.44 38.38 -13.90
CA PRO A 168 1.75 39.09 -15.13
C PRO A 168 3.22 39.55 -15.17
N THR A 169 3.85 39.57 -16.34
CA THR A 169 5.23 40.06 -16.45
C THR A 169 5.31 41.59 -16.40
N SER A 170 6.41 42.12 -15.87
CA SER A 170 6.67 43.58 -15.76
C SER A 170 6.70 44.35 -17.09
N ASP A 171 6.82 43.65 -18.23
CA ASP A 171 6.75 44.24 -19.58
C ASP A 171 5.39 44.07 -20.27
N GLY A 172 4.42 43.41 -19.61
CA GLY A 172 3.08 43.14 -20.12
C GLY A 172 3.06 42.22 -21.33
N THR A 173 4.11 41.41 -21.54
CA THR A 173 4.23 40.52 -22.72
C THR A 173 3.87 39.07 -22.45
N GLY A 174 3.65 38.67 -21.19
CA GLY A 174 3.26 37.32 -20.81
C GLY A 174 2.97 37.18 -19.32
N GLN A 175 3.06 35.95 -18.82
CA GLN A 175 2.92 35.59 -17.42
C GLN A 175 4.17 34.81 -16.97
N THR A 176 4.55 34.99 -15.71
CA THR A 176 5.51 34.14 -14.99
C THR A 176 4.69 33.09 -14.27
N CYS A 177 4.78 31.83 -14.70
CA CYS A 177 3.97 30.74 -14.17
C CYS A 177 4.82 29.62 -13.57
N GLY A 178 4.16 28.75 -12.80
CA GLY A 178 4.63 27.38 -12.57
C GLY A 178 4.87 26.62 -13.88
N LEU A 179 5.55 25.48 -13.79
CA LEU A 179 5.92 24.66 -14.95
C LEU A 179 5.26 23.28 -14.93
N ASP A 180 4.52 22.97 -13.86
CA ASP A 180 3.85 21.69 -13.69
C ASP A 180 2.48 21.70 -14.38
N CYS A 181 2.31 20.85 -15.39
CA CYS A 181 1.06 20.76 -16.13
C CYS A 181 0.00 19.87 -15.44
N ASP A 182 0.35 19.14 -14.37
CA ASP A 182 -0.56 18.32 -13.57
C ASP A 182 -0.11 18.20 -12.10
N ASP A 183 -0.45 19.21 -11.29
CA ASP A 183 -0.11 19.34 -9.86
C ASP A 183 -0.67 18.23 -8.95
N VAL A 184 -1.36 17.22 -9.47
CA VAL A 184 -1.77 16.02 -8.70
C VAL A 184 -0.92 14.78 -9.01
N ARG A 185 -0.03 14.81 -10.02
CA ARG A 185 0.72 13.65 -10.49
C ARG A 185 2.23 13.89 -10.48
N PRO A 186 3.00 13.31 -9.51
CA PRO A 186 4.45 13.57 -9.36
C PRO A 186 5.34 13.13 -10.53
N ASN A 187 4.74 12.45 -11.52
CA ASN A 187 5.39 11.95 -12.72
C ASN A 187 5.01 12.75 -13.97
N VAL A 188 4.33 13.89 -13.82
CA VAL A 188 3.94 14.79 -14.89
C VAL A 188 4.52 16.16 -14.59
N ASN A 189 5.76 16.38 -14.99
CA ASN A 189 6.50 17.62 -14.77
C ASN A 189 7.65 17.75 -15.77
N PRO A 190 8.23 18.95 -15.95
CA PRO A 190 9.30 19.20 -16.92
C PRO A 190 10.57 18.34 -16.82
N ALA A 191 10.78 17.59 -15.75
CA ALA A 191 11.89 16.64 -15.60
C ALA A 191 11.47 15.18 -15.66
N ALA A 192 10.17 14.89 -15.78
CA ALA A 192 9.67 13.55 -15.99
C ALA A 192 10.15 13.02 -17.35
N THR A 193 10.10 11.70 -17.47
CA THR A 193 10.37 11.01 -18.75
C THR A 193 9.04 10.58 -19.31
N GLU A 194 8.84 10.83 -20.60
CA GLU A 194 7.68 10.35 -21.34
C GLU A 194 7.43 8.86 -21.09
N ALA A 195 6.18 8.55 -20.75
CA ALA A 195 5.60 7.24 -20.77
C ALA A 195 4.67 7.13 -21.98
N CYS A 196 4.24 5.92 -22.31
CA CYS A 196 3.25 5.68 -23.36
C CYS A 196 1.86 5.61 -22.71
N ASP A 197 1.39 6.72 -22.16
CA ASP A 197 0.16 6.82 -21.36
C ASP A 197 -0.82 7.89 -21.87
N ARG A 198 -0.49 8.53 -23.00
CA ARG A 198 -1.24 9.65 -23.62
C ARG A 198 -1.27 10.91 -22.77
N VAL A 199 -0.36 11.03 -21.81
CA VAL A 199 -0.12 12.24 -21.03
C VAL A 199 1.18 12.87 -21.52
N ASP A 200 1.21 14.20 -21.54
CA ASP A 200 2.45 14.96 -21.74
C ASP A 200 3.21 14.95 -20.41
N ASN A 201 3.98 13.89 -20.15
CA ASN A 201 4.62 13.72 -18.84
C ASN A 201 5.68 14.80 -18.61
N ASP A 202 6.40 15.24 -19.64
CA ASP A 202 7.46 16.23 -19.52
C ASP A 202 7.00 17.70 -19.76
N CYS A 203 5.69 17.92 -19.86
CA CYS A 203 5.03 19.22 -20.03
C CYS A 203 5.61 20.07 -21.18
N ASN A 204 6.08 19.44 -22.26
CA ASN A 204 6.69 20.14 -23.39
C ASN A 204 5.70 20.46 -24.53
N GLY A 205 4.45 20.03 -24.39
CA GLY A 205 3.35 20.23 -25.32
C GLY A 205 3.21 19.15 -26.40
N ASN A 206 4.01 18.09 -26.33
CA ASN A 206 3.86 16.88 -27.13
C ASN A 206 3.46 15.73 -26.20
N ILE A 207 2.82 14.70 -26.75
CA ILE A 207 2.33 13.56 -25.99
C ILE A 207 3.06 12.32 -26.48
N ASP A 208 3.62 11.56 -25.54
CA ASP A 208 4.30 10.27 -25.74
C ASP A 208 5.51 10.36 -26.70
N GLU A 209 6.19 11.50 -26.86
CA GLU A 209 7.32 11.58 -27.76
C GLU A 209 8.55 10.82 -27.25
N GLY A 210 9.36 10.31 -28.16
CA GLY A 210 10.56 9.53 -27.80
C GLY A 210 10.28 8.11 -27.28
N VAL A 211 9.03 7.78 -26.95
CA VAL A 211 8.60 6.40 -26.59
C VAL A 211 7.83 5.69 -27.72
N LEU A 212 7.35 6.41 -28.73
CA LEU A 212 6.73 5.81 -29.92
C LEU A 212 7.70 4.88 -30.66
N VAL A 213 7.21 3.72 -31.08
CA VAL A 213 7.94 2.78 -31.94
C VAL A 213 7.30 2.71 -33.33
N MET A 214 8.12 2.44 -34.33
CA MET A 214 7.63 2.21 -35.69
C MET A 214 7.08 0.78 -35.81
N GLY A 215 5.93 0.65 -36.46
CA GLY A 215 5.28 -0.62 -36.74
C GLY A 215 4.26 -0.48 -37.86
N TYR A 216 3.27 -1.36 -37.84
CA TYR A 216 2.27 -1.52 -38.88
C TYR A 216 0.87 -1.44 -38.30
N VAL A 217 -0.06 -0.93 -39.11
CA VAL A 217 -1.49 -1.02 -38.80
C VAL A 217 -1.90 -2.49 -38.84
N ASP A 218 -2.66 -2.90 -37.84
CA ASP A 218 -3.32 -4.21 -37.73
C ASP A 218 -4.83 -3.92 -37.70
N ALA A 219 -5.41 -3.77 -38.89
CA ALA A 219 -6.75 -3.19 -39.01
C ALA A 219 -7.84 -4.18 -38.61
N ASP A 220 -7.60 -5.48 -38.74
CA ASP A 220 -8.51 -6.50 -38.26
C ASP A 220 -8.23 -6.94 -36.83
N ARG A 221 -7.06 -6.66 -36.23
CA ARG A 221 -6.66 -6.98 -34.84
C ARG A 221 -6.36 -8.47 -34.59
N ASP A 222 -5.66 -9.12 -35.51
CA ASP A 222 -5.21 -10.50 -35.32
C ASP A 222 -3.75 -10.63 -34.84
N GLY A 223 -3.05 -9.50 -34.68
CA GLY A 223 -1.67 -9.45 -34.20
C GLY A 223 -0.62 -9.49 -35.31
N TYR A 224 -1.04 -9.49 -36.57
CA TYR A 224 -0.20 -9.26 -37.73
C TYR A 224 -0.58 -7.92 -38.37
N GLY A 225 0.33 -7.29 -39.11
CA GLY A 225 0.07 -5.96 -39.66
C GLY A 225 0.49 -5.82 -41.11
N ASP A 226 -0.14 -4.88 -41.80
CA ASP A 226 0.15 -4.58 -43.20
C ASP A 226 1.46 -3.79 -43.34
N PHE A 227 2.46 -4.41 -43.97
CA PHE A 227 3.77 -3.79 -44.23
C PHE A 227 3.70 -2.56 -45.14
N SER A 228 2.58 -2.36 -45.84
CA SER A 228 2.29 -1.21 -46.67
C SER A 228 1.75 -0.01 -45.87
N MET A 229 1.25 -0.24 -44.65
CA MET A 229 0.65 0.77 -43.77
C MET A 229 1.49 0.98 -42.50
N THR A 230 2.58 1.74 -42.62
CA THR A 230 3.43 2.07 -41.47
C THR A 230 2.79 3.09 -40.52
N LEU A 231 2.92 2.87 -39.22
CA LEU A 231 2.45 3.75 -38.15
C LEU A 231 3.54 3.89 -37.08
N ASP A 232 3.71 5.09 -36.51
CA ASP A 232 4.48 5.28 -35.27
C ASP A 232 3.47 5.36 -34.11
N SER A 233 3.55 4.43 -33.17
CA SER A 233 2.59 4.32 -32.05
C SER A 233 3.23 3.66 -30.83
N CYS A 234 2.54 3.70 -29.70
CA CYS A 234 2.98 3.05 -28.48
C CYS A 234 2.90 1.53 -28.60
N PRO A 235 3.93 0.79 -28.12
CA PRO A 235 3.87 -0.68 -28.08
C PRO A 235 2.64 -1.15 -27.29
N GLY A 236 1.88 -2.09 -27.85
CA GLY A 236 0.68 -2.65 -27.21
C GLY A 236 -0.62 -1.88 -27.50
N GLN A 237 -0.58 -0.81 -28.28
CA GLN A 237 -1.79 -0.14 -28.74
C GLN A 237 -2.62 -1.07 -29.65
N ALA A 238 -3.94 -1.14 -29.41
CA ALA A 238 -4.83 -1.98 -30.20
C ALA A 238 -4.81 -1.57 -31.69
N GLY A 239 -4.69 -2.57 -32.57
CA GLY A 239 -4.57 -2.39 -34.01
C GLY A 239 -3.19 -1.87 -34.46
N PHE A 240 -2.14 -2.12 -33.67
CA PHE A 240 -0.77 -1.80 -33.99
C PHE A 240 0.18 -2.95 -33.66
N VAL A 241 1.02 -3.33 -34.63
CA VAL A 241 2.03 -4.39 -34.48
C VAL A 241 3.42 -3.80 -34.67
N PRO A 242 4.33 -3.90 -33.67
CA PRO A 242 5.69 -3.38 -33.78
C PRO A 242 6.47 -4.00 -34.96
N ALA A 243 7.34 -3.21 -35.59
CA ALA A 243 8.12 -3.68 -36.73
C ALA A 243 9.00 -4.89 -36.38
N GLY A 244 8.96 -5.94 -37.21
CA GLY A 244 9.77 -7.15 -37.05
C GLY A 244 9.00 -8.49 -37.09
N GLY A 245 7.66 -8.45 -37.16
CA GLY A 245 6.79 -9.62 -37.37
C GLY A 245 6.76 -10.12 -38.82
N ASP A 246 5.90 -11.11 -39.09
CA ASP A 246 5.56 -11.59 -40.44
C ASP A 246 4.44 -10.72 -41.05
N GLU A 247 4.37 -10.63 -42.38
CA GLU A 247 3.41 -9.77 -43.11
C GLU A 247 2.01 -10.37 -43.09
N ASP A 248 1.01 -9.57 -42.73
CA ASP A 248 -0.38 -9.93 -42.93
C ASP A 248 -0.74 -9.91 -44.43
N CYS A 249 -1.31 -11.00 -44.94
CA CYS A 249 -1.73 -11.09 -46.32
C CYS A 249 -3.18 -10.59 -46.56
N ASP A 250 -3.95 -10.28 -45.52
CA ASP A 250 -5.25 -9.62 -45.57
C ASP A 250 -5.62 -8.92 -44.26
N ASP A 251 -5.10 -7.71 -44.08
CA ASP A 251 -5.30 -6.82 -42.92
C ASP A 251 -6.77 -6.41 -42.64
N ALA A 252 -7.73 -7.00 -43.34
CA ALA A 252 -9.17 -6.81 -43.13
C ALA A 252 -9.90 -8.10 -42.72
N ASP A 253 -9.20 -9.23 -42.60
CA ASP A 253 -9.77 -10.54 -42.28
C ASP A 253 -8.87 -11.34 -41.32
N ARG A 254 -9.26 -11.32 -40.03
CA ARG A 254 -8.56 -12.00 -38.91
C ARG A 254 -8.26 -13.49 -39.14
N THR A 255 -8.89 -14.11 -40.13
CA THR A 255 -8.73 -15.53 -40.47
C THR A 255 -7.64 -15.77 -41.52
N ARG A 256 -6.90 -14.74 -41.92
CA ARG A 256 -5.92 -14.76 -43.00
C ARG A 256 -4.59 -14.11 -42.61
N ASN A 257 -3.85 -14.77 -41.73
CA ASN A 257 -2.55 -14.29 -41.26
C ASN A 257 -1.55 -15.45 -41.06
N PRO A 258 -0.24 -15.18 -40.96
CA PRO A 258 0.81 -16.19 -40.82
C PRO A 258 0.67 -17.17 -39.64
N GLY A 259 -0.16 -16.85 -38.65
CA GLY A 259 -0.43 -17.71 -37.49
C GLY A 259 -1.62 -18.66 -37.66
N GLN A 260 -2.40 -18.54 -38.74
CA GLN A 260 -3.62 -19.33 -38.93
C GLN A 260 -3.34 -20.74 -39.44
N VAL A 261 -4.36 -21.59 -39.32
CA VAL A 261 -4.38 -22.90 -39.94
C VAL A 261 -5.19 -22.85 -41.23
N GLU A 262 -4.72 -23.55 -42.25
CA GLU A 262 -5.50 -23.75 -43.47
C GLU A 262 -6.85 -24.43 -43.20
N VAL A 263 -7.90 -23.94 -43.85
CA VAL A 263 -9.23 -24.57 -43.93
C VAL A 263 -9.59 -24.80 -45.39
N CYS A 264 -10.47 -25.75 -45.71
CA CYS A 264 -10.85 -26.08 -47.10
C CYS A 264 -11.82 -25.05 -47.71
N ASP A 265 -11.43 -23.80 -47.81
CA ASP A 265 -12.22 -22.70 -48.40
C ASP A 265 -11.62 -22.15 -49.70
N GLY A 266 -10.40 -22.59 -50.07
CA GLY A 266 -9.69 -22.14 -51.26
C GLY A 266 -9.05 -20.75 -51.12
N VAL A 267 -8.86 -20.30 -49.88
CA VAL A 267 -8.15 -19.10 -49.47
C VAL A 267 -6.80 -19.53 -48.86
N ASP A 268 -5.79 -18.66 -48.97
CA ASP A 268 -4.51 -18.83 -48.29
C ASP A 268 -4.67 -18.18 -46.91
N ASN A 269 -4.89 -19.01 -45.88
CA ASN A 269 -5.15 -18.55 -44.51
C ASN A 269 -3.84 -18.30 -43.77
N ASP A 270 -2.79 -19.10 -44.01
CA ASP A 270 -1.50 -19.00 -43.29
C ASP A 270 -0.43 -18.16 -44.02
N CYS A 271 -0.82 -17.50 -45.11
CA CYS A 271 0.00 -16.60 -45.92
C CYS A 271 1.29 -17.25 -46.46
N ASP A 272 1.33 -18.58 -46.63
CA ASP A 272 2.50 -19.30 -47.14
C ASP A 272 2.55 -19.37 -48.68
N THR A 273 1.56 -18.77 -49.35
CA THR A 273 1.32 -18.73 -50.81
C THR A 273 0.81 -20.01 -51.45
N ASN A 274 0.63 -21.08 -50.68
CA ASN A 274 -0.10 -22.27 -51.08
C ASN A 274 -1.57 -22.13 -50.70
N LEU A 275 -2.40 -23.00 -51.25
CA LEU A 275 -3.84 -23.00 -50.98
C LEU A 275 -4.20 -24.39 -50.49
N ASP A 276 -4.82 -24.48 -49.32
CA ASP A 276 -5.32 -25.70 -48.73
C ASP A 276 -4.27 -26.85 -48.71
N GLU A 277 -3.00 -26.59 -48.42
CA GLU A 277 -1.91 -27.58 -48.49
C GLU A 277 -1.83 -28.50 -47.27
N SER A 278 -2.50 -28.18 -46.16
CA SER A 278 -2.74 -29.07 -45.01
C SER A 278 -3.99 -28.70 -44.19
N PRO A 279 -5.20 -28.69 -44.78
CA PRO A 279 -6.36 -28.10 -44.16
C PRO A 279 -6.81 -28.88 -42.93
N GLN A 280 -7.11 -28.15 -41.86
CA GLN A 280 -7.58 -28.67 -40.59
C GLN A 280 -9.11 -28.68 -40.53
N VAL A 281 -9.65 -29.55 -39.68
CA VAL A 281 -11.07 -29.52 -39.31
C VAL A 281 -11.20 -28.63 -38.09
N VAL A 282 -11.87 -27.49 -38.27
CA VAL A 282 -12.10 -26.50 -37.22
C VAL A 282 -13.57 -26.50 -36.78
N ASP A 283 -13.83 -25.89 -35.63
CA ASP A 283 -15.18 -25.65 -35.13
C ASP A 283 -15.78 -24.39 -35.79
N TRP A 284 -16.97 -24.52 -36.38
CA TRP A 284 -17.75 -23.42 -36.96
C TRP A 284 -18.91 -23.11 -36.01
N TYR A 285 -19.01 -21.86 -35.56
CA TYR A 285 -19.99 -21.38 -34.59
C TYR A 285 -21.17 -20.75 -35.31
N ARG A 286 -22.39 -21.09 -34.90
CA ARG A 286 -23.59 -20.52 -35.50
C ARG A 286 -23.63 -19.01 -35.22
N ASP A 287 -23.81 -18.25 -36.29
CA ASP A 287 -24.03 -16.81 -36.29
C ASP A 287 -25.51 -16.58 -36.66
N SER A 288 -26.33 -16.21 -35.68
CA SER A 288 -27.78 -16.13 -35.87
C SER A 288 -28.29 -14.73 -36.24
N ASP A 289 -27.55 -13.68 -35.92
CA ASP A 289 -27.93 -12.28 -36.17
C ASP A 289 -27.13 -11.62 -37.31
N GLY A 290 -26.03 -12.23 -37.73
CA GLY A 290 -25.25 -11.89 -38.91
C GLY A 290 -24.18 -10.83 -38.70
N ASP A 291 -23.67 -10.66 -37.48
CA ASP A 291 -22.64 -9.66 -37.16
C ASP A 291 -21.19 -10.13 -37.39
N GLY A 292 -21.00 -11.41 -37.69
CA GLY A 292 -19.69 -12.01 -37.98
C GLY A 292 -19.05 -12.73 -36.78
N PHE A 293 -19.67 -12.65 -35.60
CA PHE A 293 -19.36 -13.45 -34.43
C PHE A 293 -20.44 -14.52 -34.27
N GLY A 294 -20.08 -15.64 -33.66
CA GLY A 294 -21.02 -16.72 -33.41
C GLY A 294 -20.81 -17.26 -32.00
N SER A 295 -21.77 -18.05 -31.54
CA SER A 295 -21.73 -18.57 -30.17
C SER A 295 -21.76 -20.10 -30.12
N ALA A 296 -20.93 -20.68 -29.24
CA ALA A 296 -21.00 -22.10 -28.93
C ALA A 296 -22.38 -22.49 -28.37
N ALA A 297 -23.07 -21.57 -27.68
CA ALA A 297 -24.41 -21.78 -27.14
C ALA A 297 -25.48 -21.93 -28.25
N SER A 298 -25.29 -21.25 -29.37
CA SER A 298 -26.17 -21.29 -30.54
C SER A 298 -25.91 -22.48 -31.48
N GLY A 299 -24.75 -23.12 -31.34
CA GLY A 299 -24.43 -24.41 -31.96
C GLY A 299 -23.08 -24.42 -32.65
N VAL A 300 -22.43 -25.58 -32.65
CA VAL A 300 -21.10 -25.79 -33.23
C VAL A 300 -21.12 -26.94 -34.24
N VAL A 301 -20.49 -26.73 -35.39
CA VAL A 301 -20.31 -27.74 -36.45
C VAL A 301 -18.83 -27.89 -36.78
N ARG A 302 -18.30 -29.10 -36.68
CA ARG A 302 -16.93 -29.40 -37.15
C ARG A 302 -16.89 -29.65 -38.63
N SER A 303 -16.06 -28.88 -39.32
CA SER A 303 -15.87 -29.01 -40.75
C SER A 303 -14.53 -28.41 -41.17
N CYS A 304 -13.90 -28.99 -42.19
CA CYS A 304 -12.81 -28.31 -42.88
C CYS A 304 -13.35 -27.38 -43.97
N THR A 305 -14.54 -27.62 -44.54
CA THR A 305 -15.16 -26.72 -45.52
C THR A 305 -16.11 -25.73 -44.82
N PRO A 306 -16.23 -24.48 -45.29
CA PRO A 306 -17.16 -23.49 -44.74
C PRO A 306 -18.60 -24.00 -44.60
N VAL A 307 -19.23 -23.67 -43.47
CA VAL A 307 -20.60 -24.07 -43.14
C VAL A 307 -21.49 -22.83 -43.21
N ALA A 308 -22.52 -22.86 -44.07
CA ALA A 308 -23.41 -21.70 -44.24
C ALA A 308 -24.12 -21.32 -42.92
N GLY A 309 -24.15 -20.01 -42.61
CA GLY A 309 -24.73 -19.46 -41.37
C GLY A 309 -23.93 -19.76 -40.11
N HIS A 310 -22.63 -20.03 -40.26
CA HIS A 310 -21.67 -20.19 -39.18
C HIS A 310 -20.39 -19.40 -39.52
N VAL A 311 -19.66 -19.00 -38.50
CA VAL A 311 -18.39 -18.25 -38.55
C VAL A 311 -17.31 -18.97 -37.72
N LEU A 312 -16.04 -18.58 -37.90
CA LEU A 312 -14.92 -19.17 -37.16
C LEU A 312 -14.75 -18.56 -35.75
N VAL A 313 -15.26 -17.34 -35.56
CA VAL A 313 -15.10 -16.58 -34.33
C VAL A 313 -16.25 -16.92 -33.37
N GLY A 314 -15.95 -17.72 -32.34
CA GLY A 314 -16.95 -18.31 -31.42
C GLY A 314 -17.19 -17.54 -30.13
N THR A 315 -16.95 -16.23 -30.13
CA THR A 315 -16.82 -15.40 -28.92
C THR A 315 -18.03 -14.50 -28.63
N ASP A 316 -19.14 -14.70 -29.32
CA ASP A 316 -20.36 -13.92 -29.11
C ASP A 316 -21.08 -14.30 -27.81
N CYS A 317 -21.27 -13.32 -26.93
CA CYS A 317 -22.00 -13.46 -25.67
C CYS A 317 -23.53 -13.39 -25.85
N ASN A 318 -24.04 -12.80 -26.93
CA ASN A 318 -25.45 -12.73 -27.27
C ASN A 318 -25.72 -12.76 -28.79
N ASP A 319 -25.59 -13.95 -29.37
CA ASP A 319 -25.85 -14.30 -30.78
C ASP A 319 -27.28 -14.05 -31.30
N ALA A 320 -28.13 -13.37 -30.53
CA ALA A 320 -29.42 -12.89 -30.99
C ALA A 320 -29.45 -11.38 -31.28
N VAL A 321 -28.39 -10.65 -30.95
CA VAL A 321 -28.29 -9.18 -31.02
C VAL A 321 -26.96 -8.76 -31.65
N ALA A 322 -27.01 -8.40 -32.94
CA ALA A 322 -25.83 -7.99 -33.73
C ALA A 322 -25.03 -6.76 -33.23
N ALA A 323 -25.49 -6.11 -32.16
CA ALA A 323 -24.80 -5.00 -31.51
C ALA A 323 -24.02 -5.45 -30.26
N VAL A 324 -24.11 -6.73 -29.87
CA VAL A 324 -23.50 -7.30 -28.69
C VAL A 324 -22.52 -8.38 -29.14
N ASN A 325 -21.25 -8.02 -29.26
CA ASN A 325 -20.17 -8.91 -29.67
C ASN A 325 -18.81 -8.29 -29.29
N PRO A 326 -17.70 -9.06 -29.27
CA PRO A 326 -16.39 -8.56 -28.86
C PRO A 326 -15.76 -7.43 -29.70
N ALA A 327 -16.38 -7.03 -30.81
CA ALA A 327 -15.95 -5.87 -31.58
C ALA A 327 -16.93 -4.69 -31.48
N ALA A 328 -18.03 -4.85 -30.75
CA ALA A 328 -18.90 -3.75 -30.40
C ALA A 328 -18.15 -2.76 -29.51
N ALA A 329 -18.55 -1.50 -29.61
CA ALA A 329 -18.16 -0.52 -28.61
C ALA A 329 -19.25 -0.53 -27.54
N GLU A 330 -18.83 -0.53 -26.28
CA GLU A 330 -19.71 -0.22 -25.16
C GLU A 330 -20.49 1.05 -25.46
N VAL A 331 -21.80 1.01 -25.24
CA VAL A 331 -22.63 2.20 -25.27
C VAL A 331 -23.52 2.20 -24.05
N CYS A 332 -23.70 3.39 -23.46
CA CYS A 332 -24.49 3.44 -22.26
C CYS A 332 -25.96 3.01 -22.48
N ASN A 333 -26.30 1.77 -22.11
CA ASN A 333 -27.55 1.04 -22.27
C ASN A 333 -27.83 -0.07 -21.21
N GLY A 334 -26.94 -0.33 -20.25
CA GLY A 334 -27.01 -1.33 -19.17
C GLY A 334 -26.64 -2.76 -19.60
N LEU A 335 -25.95 -2.93 -20.73
CA LEU A 335 -25.56 -4.22 -21.30
C LEU A 335 -24.05 -4.25 -21.55
N ASP A 336 -23.45 -5.40 -21.29
CA ASP A 336 -22.12 -5.78 -21.77
C ASP A 336 -22.20 -5.97 -23.30
N ASP A 337 -21.91 -4.92 -24.07
CA ASP A 337 -22.00 -4.92 -25.53
C ASP A 337 -20.74 -5.57 -26.14
N ASP A 338 -19.57 -5.42 -25.51
CA ASP A 338 -18.27 -5.89 -25.99
C ASP A 338 -17.84 -7.26 -25.42
N CYS A 339 -18.72 -7.91 -24.66
CA CYS A 339 -18.53 -9.24 -24.08
C CYS A 339 -17.27 -9.34 -23.19
N THR A 340 -16.83 -8.25 -22.56
CA THR A 340 -15.70 -8.25 -21.62
C THR A 340 -16.09 -8.67 -20.20
N GLY A 341 -17.38 -8.89 -19.94
CA GLY A 341 -17.90 -9.45 -18.70
C GLY A 341 -18.54 -8.44 -17.75
N GLY A 342 -18.90 -7.24 -18.24
CA GLY A 342 -19.65 -6.21 -17.52
C GLY A 342 -20.05 -5.06 -18.46
N ALA A 343 -21.07 -4.28 -18.08
CA ALA A 343 -21.43 -3.04 -18.79
C ALA A 343 -20.49 -1.92 -18.32
N ASN A 344 -19.35 -1.77 -18.98
CA ASN A 344 -18.21 -0.99 -18.48
C ASN A 344 -17.89 0.22 -19.35
N TYR A 345 -18.92 0.82 -19.95
CA TYR A 345 -18.79 2.11 -20.61
C TYR A 345 -18.24 3.15 -19.62
N GLU A 346 -17.04 3.67 -19.89
CA GLU A 346 -16.40 4.69 -19.03
C GLU A 346 -17.04 6.07 -19.29
N ILE A 347 -17.73 6.60 -18.29
CA ILE A 347 -18.42 7.89 -18.33
C ILE A 347 -17.45 9.01 -18.00
N ALA A 348 -16.62 8.78 -16.97
CA ALA A 348 -15.51 9.61 -16.53
C ALA A 348 -14.36 8.73 -15.99
N PRO A 349 -13.14 9.26 -15.80
CA PRO A 349 -12.01 8.47 -15.33
C PRO A 349 -12.31 7.70 -14.02
N GLY A 350 -12.45 6.38 -14.13
CA GLY A 350 -12.77 5.48 -13.00
C GLY A 350 -14.24 5.44 -12.57
N ASP A 351 -15.15 5.89 -13.43
CA ASP A 351 -16.62 5.91 -13.26
C ASP A 351 -17.25 5.19 -14.46
N PHE A 352 -17.87 4.04 -14.20
CA PHE A 352 -18.39 3.13 -15.21
C PHE A 352 -19.92 3.06 -15.17
N GLU A 353 -20.50 2.63 -16.27
CA GLU A 353 -21.94 2.61 -16.45
C GLU A 353 -22.76 1.78 -15.43
N ASP A 354 -22.20 0.71 -14.85
CA ASP A 354 -22.88 -0.20 -13.91
C ASP A 354 -21.88 -0.64 -12.81
N ASP A 355 -21.42 0.33 -12.01
CA ASP A 355 -20.35 0.14 -11.02
C ASP A 355 -20.74 -0.83 -9.87
N ASP A 356 -22.03 -0.90 -9.54
CA ASP A 356 -22.55 -1.78 -8.48
C ASP A 356 -23.11 -3.12 -8.98
N GLY A 357 -23.31 -3.26 -10.30
CA GLY A 357 -23.69 -4.48 -10.98
C GLY A 357 -25.18 -4.84 -10.88
N ASP A 358 -26.06 -3.87 -10.63
CA ASP A 358 -27.52 -4.09 -10.58
C ASP A 358 -28.18 -4.17 -11.98
N GLY A 359 -27.45 -3.75 -13.02
CA GLY A 359 -27.86 -3.79 -14.42
C GLY A 359 -28.72 -2.59 -14.86
N VAL A 360 -28.74 -1.51 -14.07
CA VAL A 360 -29.28 -0.20 -14.41
C VAL A 360 -28.10 0.73 -14.69
N ALA A 361 -28.22 1.56 -15.73
CA ALA A 361 -27.16 2.49 -16.06
C ALA A 361 -27.14 3.70 -15.11
N ASP A 362 -25.95 4.16 -14.76
CA ASP A 362 -25.66 5.38 -13.99
C ASP A 362 -26.38 6.63 -14.55
N VAL A 363 -26.81 7.52 -13.66
CA VAL A 363 -27.46 8.80 -13.98
C VAL A 363 -26.59 9.70 -14.86
N GLY A 364 -25.27 9.64 -14.75
CA GLY A 364 -24.28 10.31 -15.60
C GLY A 364 -24.37 9.93 -17.07
N CYS A 365 -24.91 8.77 -17.43
CA CYS A 365 -25.29 8.45 -18.80
C CYS A 365 -26.45 9.28 -19.36
N GLY A 366 -27.24 9.89 -18.48
CA GLY A 366 -28.34 10.78 -18.80
C GLY A 366 -29.65 10.09 -19.19
N LEU A 367 -30.76 10.76 -18.90
CA LEU A 367 -32.09 10.30 -19.28
C LEU A 367 -32.23 10.16 -20.81
N PRO A 368 -32.84 9.08 -21.32
CA PRO A 368 -33.72 8.15 -20.61
C PRO A 368 -33.04 6.86 -20.13
N ARG A 369 -31.70 6.76 -20.16
CA ARG A 369 -30.97 5.51 -19.91
C ARG A 369 -30.37 5.46 -18.51
N GLY A 370 -29.83 6.59 -18.04
CA GLY A 370 -29.37 6.73 -16.66
C GLY A 370 -30.52 6.99 -15.69
N ILE A 371 -30.74 6.08 -14.74
CA ILE A 371 -31.74 6.23 -13.67
C ILE A 371 -31.23 5.66 -12.33
N ASP A 372 -30.01 5.13 -12.28
CA ASP A 372 -29.34 4.81 -11.01
C ASP A 372 -28.72 6.08 -10.43
N CYS A 373 -28.99 6.38 -9.16
CA CYS A 373 -28.52 7.60 -8.50
C CYS A 373 -27.51 7.35 -7.37
N ASP A 374 -27.14 6.09 -7.11
CA ASP A 374 -26.06 5.72 -6.19
C ASP A 374 -25.30 4.49 -6.72
N ASP A 375 -24.28 4.75 -7.55
CA ASP A 375 -23.53 3.74 -8.31
C ASP A 375 -22.64 2.81 -7.46
N PHE A 376 -22.82 2.82 -6.14
CA PHE A 376 -22.19 1.89 -5.22
C PHE A 376 -23.21 1.04 -4.45
N ASP A 377 -24.51 1.23 -4.67
CA ASP A 377 -25.58 0.60 -3.90
C ASP A 377 -26.67 -0.06 -4.78
N PRO A 378 -26.61 -1.40 -4.98
CA PRO A 378 -27.46 -2.16 -5.91
C PRO A 378 -28.97 -2.18 -5.63
N ILE A 379 -29.43 -1.42 -4.64
CA ILE A 379 -30.83 -1.27 -4.26
C ILE A 379 -31.35 0.16 -4.44
N THR A 380 -30.51 1.08 -4.93
CA THR A 380 -30.80 2.50 -5.10
C THR A 380 -30.94 2.88 -6.58
N SER A 381 -31.78 2.12 -7.30
CA SER A 381 -32.00 2.32 -8.74
C SER A 381 -33.43 2.72 -9.09
N GLY A 382 -33.58 3.49 -10.16
CA GLY A 382 -34.84 4.06 -10.65
C GLY A 382 -36.08 3.17 -10.56
N GLY A 383 -36.97 3.47 -9.60
CA GLY A 383 -38.21 2.71 -9.35
C GLY A 383 -38.10 1.56 -8.33
N SER A 384 -37.03 1.52 -7.55
CA SER A 384 -36.89 0.72 -6.33
C SER A 384 -37.90 1.15 -5.24
N ALA A 385 -37.85 0.52 -4.06
CA ALA A 385 -38.80 0.81 -2.99
C ALA A 385 -38.11 1.54 -1.83
N GLU A 386 -38.61 2.72 -1.48
CA GLU A 386 -38.09 3.58 -0.40
C GLU A 386 -37.95 2.86 0.95
N ALA A 387 -36.75 2.99 1.55
CA ALA A 387 -36.45 2.62 2.93
C ALA A 387 -36.39 3.88 3.80
N CYS A 388 -36.77 3.83 5.09
CA CYS A 388 -36.59 4.98 6.00
C CYS A 388 -35.12 5.12 6.43
N ASP A 389 -34.20 5.42 5.51
CA ASP A 389 -32.78 5.66 5.80
C ASP A 389 -32.35 7.09 5.44
N GLY A 390 -33.22 7.84 4.78
CA GLY A 390 -33.04 9.21 4.32
C GLY A 390 -32.14 9.35 3.11
N ARG A 391 -32.06 8.29 2.30
CA ARG A 391 -31.62 8.30 0.91
C ARG A 391 -32.87 8.31 0.02
N ASP A 392 -32.67 8.72 -1.22
CA ASP A 392 -33.66 8.58 -2.30
C ASP A 392 -33.34 7.26 -2.98
N ASN A 393 -34.04 6.17 -2.64
CA ASN A 393 -33.73 4.83 -3.13
C ASN A 393 -34.32 4.58 -4.52
N ASP A 394 -35.36 5.31 -4.92
CA ASP A 394 -36.04 5.13 -6.20
C ASP A 394 -35.75 6.21 -7.25
N CYS A 395 -34.88 7.15 -6.89
CA CYS A 395 -34.28 8.19 -7.72
C CYS A 395 -35.34 9.14 -8.33
N ASP A 396 -36.37 9.49 -7.55
CA ASP A 396 -37.47 10.36 -7.99
C ASP A 396 -37.39 11.82 -7.46
N ASP A 397 -36.28 12.17 -6.80
CA ASP A 397 -35.99 13.42 -6.08
C ASP A 397 -36.76 13.59 -4.76
N ALA A 398 -37.57 12.62 -4.34
CA ALA A 398 -38.13 12.56 -3.00
C ALA A 398 -37.37 11.55 -2.12
N ILE A 399 -37.32 11.84 -0.82
CA ILE A 399 -36.58 11.05 0.16
C ILE A 399 -37.60 10.40 1.10
N ASP A 400 -37.51 9.08 1.25
CA ASP A 400 -38.30 8.24 2.15
C ASP A 400 -39.83 8.28 1.90
N GLU A 401 -40.32 8.71 0.74
CA GLU A 401 -41.76 8.84 0.48
C GLU A 401 -42.44 7.48 0.30
N GLY A 402 -43.33 7.15 1.24
CA GLY A 402 -44.01 5.86 1.21
C GLY A 402 -43.24 4.73 1.91
N ALA A 403 -42.11 5.04 2.55
CA ALA A 403 -41.45 4.15 3.52
C ALA A 403 -42.33 3.91 4.78
N MET A 404 -42.01 2.93 5.62
CA MET A 404 -42.87 2.54 6.76
C MET A 404 -42.85 3.56 7.92
N ASP A 405 -43.82 4.49 7.94
CA ASP A 405 -43.83 5.59 8.94
C ASP A 405 -43.98 5.19 10.43
N THR A 406 -43.31 5.96 11.32
CA THR A 406 -43.45 5.97 12.79
C THR A 406 -44.40 7.09 13.26
N LEU A 407 -45.07 6.90 14.41
CA LEU A 407 -45.92 7.93 15.05
C LEU A 407 -45.10 8.78 16.05
N TRP A 408 -45.26 10.09 16.00
CA TRP A 408 -44.54 11.08 16.81
C TRP A 408 -45.51 11.92 17.65
N TYR A 409 -45.24 12.05 18.94
CA TYR A 409 -46.05 12.77 19.94
C TYR A 409 -45.33 14.02 20.40
N TRP A 410 -46.02 15.15 20.53
CA TRP A 410 -45.42 16.41 20.98
C TRP A 410 -45.03 16.30 22.46
N ASP A 411 -43.81 16.74 22.78
CA ASP A 411 -43.22 16.77 24.13
C ASP A 411 -43.02 18.23 24.54
N GLY A 412 -44.02 18.80 25.23
CA GLY A 412 -44.07 20.21 25.58
C GLY A 412 -43.20 20.62 26.76
N ASP A 413 -42.79 19.68 27.59
CA ASP A 413 -42.03 19.93 28.82
C ASP A 413 -40.64 19.25 28.86
N LEU A 414 -40.31 18.53 27.80
CA LEU A 414 -39.02 17.93 27.47
C LEU A 414 -38.61 16.80 28.42
N ASP A 415 -39.58 15.99 28.85
CA ASP A 415 -39.36 14.84 29.72
C ASP A 415 -39.16 13.51 28.98
N GLY A 416 -39.32 13.51 27.65
CA GLY A 416 -39.13 12.34 26.80
C GLY A 416 -40.41 11.56 26.46
N HIS A 417 -41.56 11.96 27.00
CA HIS A 417 -42.86 11.37 26.68
C HIS A 417 -43.83 12.41 26.14
N GLY A 418 -44.48 12.12 25.01
CA GLY A 418 -45.39 13.05 24.37
C GLY A 418 -46.87 12.71 24.57
N SER A 419 -47.73 13.73 24.45
CA SER A 419 -49.18 13.56 24.62
C SER A 419 -49.94 13.50 23.29
N ALA A 420 -50.86 12.54 23.17
CA ALA A 420 -51.82 12.49 22.06
C ALA A 420 -53.02 13.44 22.26
N ALA A 421 -53.10 14.11 23.43
CA ALA A 421 -54.26 14.87 23.85
C ALA A 421 -54.19 16.37 23.49
N ASN A 422 -53.05 16.86 22.97
CA ASN A 422 -52.87 18.27 22.63
C ASN A 422 -53.50 18.61 21.26
N PRO A 423 -54.59 19.41 21.21
CA PRO A 423 -55.27 19.72 19.96
C PRO A 423 -54.53 20.74 19.08
N ASP A 424 -53.57 21.50 19.65
CA ASP A 424 -52.75 22.47 18.92
C ASP A 424 -51.50 21.81 18.31
N HIS A 425 -51.12 20.63 18.81
CA HIS A 425 -49.97 19.83 18.34
C HIS A 425 -50.39 18.37 18.10
N PRO A 426 -50.94 18.04 16.92
CA PRO A 426 -51.45 16.70 16.62
C PRO A 426 -50.33 15.66 16.44
N VAL A 427 -50.65 14.38 16.70
CA VAL A 427 -49.73 13.26 16.44
C VAL A 427 -49.32 13.25 14.96
N LEU A 428 -48.01 13.25 14.71
CA LEU A 428 -47.43 13.26 13.38
C LEU A 428 -47.04 11.84 12.94
N ARG A 429 -47.02 11.61 11.63
CA ARG A 429 -46.58 10.36 11.01
C ARG A 429 -45.39 10.67 10.09
N ALA A 430 -44.20 10.17 10.41
CA ALA A 430 -42.95 10.48 9.71
C ALA A 430 -41.83 9.46 9.99
N CYS A 431 -40.81 9.35 9.11
CA CYS A 431 -39.63 8.50 9.32
C CYS A 431 -38.65 9.09 10.37
N ARG A 432 -38.52 10.42 10.48
CA ARG A 432 -37.56 11.11 11.38
C ARG A 432 -38.24 11.96 12.47
N PRO A 433 -37.60 12.10 13.66
CA PRO A 433 -38.10 12.91 14.76
C PRO A 433 -38.35 14.35 14.32
N GLN A 434 -39.57 14.82 14.50
CA GLN A 434 -39.90 16.22 14.27
C GLN A 434 -39.42 17.05 15.48
N PRO A 435 -38.88 18.25 15.30
CA PRO A 435 -38.44 19.09 16.41
C PRO A 435 -39.57 19.29 17.44
N GLY A 436 -39.32 18.91 18.70
CA GLY A 436 -40.29 18.95 19.78
C GLY A 436 -41.27 17.76 19.84
N TYR A 437 -41.03 16.71 19.06
CA TYR A 437 -41.79 15.46 19.13
C TYR A 437 -40.89 14.27 19.50
N VAL A 438 -41.44 13.32 20.23
CA VAL A 438 -40.81 12.08 20.68
C VAL A 438 -41.63 10.87 20.25
N ALA A 439 -40.98 9.71 20.12
CA ALA A 439 -41.65 8.47 19.70
C ALA A 439 -42.43 7.79 20.86
N SER A 440 -42.11 8.16 22.11
CA SER A 440 -42.79 7.66 23.29
C SER A 440 -44.07 8.46 23.54
N GLY A 441 -45.22 7.78 23.62
CA GLY A 441 -46.50 8.42 23.93
C GLY A 441 -47.00 7.99 25.30
N GLY A 442 -47.95 8.75 25.86
CA GLY A 442 -48.62 8.37 27.12
C GLY A 442 -48.53 9.40 28.23
N ASP A 443 -47.91 10.53 27.97
CA ASP A 443 -47.86 11.65 28.90
C ASP A 443 -49.26 12.24 29.16
N CYS A 444 -49.60 12.30 30.45
CA CYS A 444 -50.87 12.79 30.96
C CYS A 444 -50.84 14.28 31.35
N ALA A 445 -49.68 14.94 31.31
CA ALA A 445 -49.53 16.38 31.52
C ALA A 445 -48.30 17.00 30.83
N ASP A 446 -48.44 17.28 29.53
CA ASP A 446 -47.54 17.94 28.55
C ASP A 446 -46.91 19.31 28.91
N THR A 447 -46.95 19.70 30.18
CA THR A 447 -46.38 20.95 30.72
C THR A 447 -45.72 20.75 32.10
N ASP A 448 -45.70 19.52 32.62
CA ASP A 448 -45.21 19.14 33.94
C ASP A 448 -44.30 17.88 33.83
N PRO A 449 -42.95 18.05 33.76
CA PRO A 449 -41.98 16.97 33.57
C PRO A 449 -41.97 15.87 34.64
N MET A 450 -42.74 16.07 35.72
CA MET A 450 -42.86 15.12 36.82
C MET A 450 -44.06 14.20 36.66
N ARG A 451 -44.81 14.31 35.56
CA ARG A 451 -46.06 13.58 35.36
C ARG A 451 -46.10 12.84 34.02
N ASN A 452 -45.38 11.73 33.95
CA ASN A 452 -45.21 10.90 32.76
C ASN A 452 -45.14 9.41 33.13
N PRO A 453 -45.24 8.48 32.16
CA PRO A 453 -45.24 7.03 32.42
C PRO A 453 -44.05 6.45 33.21
N ASP A 454 -42.92 7.17 33.26
CA ASP A 454 -41.71 6.75 33.98
C ASP A 454 -41.54 7.47 35.33
N ALA A 455 -42.42 8.40 35.67
CA ALA A 455 -42.34 9.16 36.91
C ALA A 455 -42.56 8.25 38.12
N ALA A 456 -41.89 8.57 39.22
CA ALA A 456 -42.08 7.85 40.48
C ALA A 456 -43.13 8.56 41.32
N GLU A 457 -44.15 7.83 41.75
CA GLU A 457 -45.21 8.32 42.64
C GLU A 457 -44.63 9.04 43.87
N THR A 458 -45.07 10.28 44.08
CA THR A 458 -44.79 11.01 45.31
C THR A 458 -46.06 11.17 46.13
N CYS A 459 -45.99 10.95 47.45
CA CYS A 459 -47.11 11.02 48.41
C CYS A 459 -47.73 12.45 48.45
N ASN A 460 -48.48 12.80 47.39
CA ASN A 460 -48.88 14.15 47.01
C ASN A 460 -50.36 14.21 46.52
N ALA A 461 -51.04 13.06 46.41
CA ALA A 461 -52.43 12.89 45.95
C ALA A 461 -52.65 13.21 44.47
N ARG A 462 -51.66 12.96 43.63
CA ARG A 462 -51.71 12.99 42.16
C ARG A 462 -51.22 11.67 41.61
N ASP A 463 -51.67 11.39 40.40
CA ASP A 463 -51.21 10.31 39.54
C ASP A 463 -50.00 10.88 38.79
N ASP A 464 -48.80 10.61 39.30
CA ASP A 464 -47.55 11.11 38.74
C ASP A 464 -47.09 10.18 37.59
N ASP A 465 -47.32 8.87 37.68
CA ASP A 465 -46.87 7.89 36.67
C ASP A 465 -47.87 7.61 35.51
N CYS A 466 -48.97 8.36 35.47
CA CYS A 466 -50.00 8.31 34.42
C CYS A 466 -50.65 6.92 34.24
N ASP A 467 -50.59 6.03 35.24
CA ASP A 467 -51.16 4.68 35.18
C ASP A 467 -52.65 4.62 35.62
N SER A 468 -53.23 5.77 35.98
CA SER A 468 -54.59 5.97 36.50
C SER A 468 -54.79 5.63 37.99
N ALA A 469 -53.72 5.39 38.72
CA ALA A 469 -53.70 5.17 40.16
C ALA A 469 -53.10 6.42 40.87
N VAL A 470 -53.38 6.63 42.16
CA VAL A 470 -52.88 7.78 42.94
C VAL A 470 -52.15 7.32 44.22
N ASP A 471 -50.87 7.68 44.36
CA ASP A 471 -49.98 7.42 45.50
C ASP A 471 -49.76 5.91 45.82
N GLU A 472 -49.51 5.09 44.81
CA GLU A 472 -49.29 3.65 44.93
C GLU A 472 -47.90 3.28 45.48
N GLY A 473 -47.63 1.99 45.71
CA GLY A 473 -46.27 1.55 46.01
C GLY A 473 -45.75 1.83 47.43
N ASN A 474 -46.60 2.17 48.41
CA ASN A 474 -46.21 2.42 49.81
C ASN A 474 -45.23 3.60 50.00
N VAL A 475 -45.34 4.65 49.18
CA VAL A 475 -44.43 5.82 49.19
C VAL A 475 -44.39 6.56 50.54
N CYS A 476 -45.39 6.41 51.40
CA CYS A 476 -45.37 6.96 52.76
C CYS A 476 -44.76 5.92 53.77
N GLY A 477 -43.43 5.69 53.78
CA GLY A 477 -42.71 4.58 54.51
C GLY A 477 -41.80 4.91 55.74
N CYS A 478 -41.13 3.86 56.29
CA CYS A 478 -40.25 3.82 57.51
C CYS A 478 -38.80 4.37 57.32
N PRO A 479 -38.06 4.73 58.40
CA PRO A 479 -36.68 5.25 58.32
C PRO A 479 -35.65 4.25 57.74
N PRO A 480 -34.58 4.71 57.06
CA PRO A 480 -33.60 3.84 56.41
C PRO A 480 -32.95 2.80 57.36
N GLY A 481 -32.94 1.54 56.95
CA GLY A 481 -32.36 0.42 57.70
C GLY A 481 -33.30 -0.28 58.68
N LEU A 482 -34.57 0.15 58.76
CA LEU A 482 -35.63 -0.50 59.54
C LEU A 482 -36.89 -0.72 58.68
N GLY A 483 -37.52 -1.89 58.79
CA GLY A 483 -38.77 -2.24 58.13
C GLY A 483 -39.83 -2.71 59.12
N ASP A 484 -41.10 -2.46 58.80
CA ASP A 484 -42.28 -3.00 59.50
C ASP A 484 -42.71 -4.30 58.80
N CYS A 485 -42.26 -5.44 59.35
CA CYS A 485 -42.36 -6.74 58.68
C CYS A 485 -43.58 -7.56 59.09
N ASN A 486 -44.35 -7.06 60.05
CA ASN A 486 -45.56 -7.68 60.53
C ASN A 486 -46.81 -6.82 60.21
N MET A 487 -46.63 -5.67 59.54
CA MET A 487 -47.66 -4.72 59.10
C MET A 487 -48.45 -4.13 60.28
N ASP A 488 -47.76 -3.80 61.37
CA ASP A 488 -48.36 -3.20 62.57
C ASP A 488 -48.11 -1.69 62.72
N GLU A 489 -47.57 -1.06 61.67
CA GLU A 489 -47.20 0.36 61.55
C GLU A 489 -46.02 0.76 62.46
N VAL A 490 -45.19 -0.20 62.92
CA VAL A 490 -44.01 0.06 63.75
C VAL A 490 -42.76 -0.58 63.14
N CYS A 491 -41.74 0.23 62.83
CA CYS A 491 -40.49 -0.23 62.21
C CYS A 491 -39.57 -0.92 63.24
N GLU A 492 -39.61 -2.25 63.33
CA GLU A 492 -38.93 -3.05 64.36
C GLU A 492 -37.90 -4.06 63.82
N THR A 493 -37.87 -4.27 62.50
CA THR A 493 -36.97 -5.24 61.87
C THR A 493 -35.77 -4.55 61.24
N ALA A 494 -34.55 -5.01 61.59
CA ALA A 494 -33.29 -4.43 61.12
C ALA A 494 -32.97 -4.85 59.67
N THR A 495 -33.54 -4.13 58.71
CA THR A 495 -33.34 -4.41 57.29
C THR A 495 -31.93 -4.09 56.81
N GLY A 496 -31.16 -3.28 57.55
CA GLY A 496 -29.79 -2.90 57.19
C GLY A 496 -28.71 -3.98 57.41
N SER A 497 -28.99 -5.06 58.15
CA SER A 497 -27.94 -6.05 58.51
C SER A 497 -28.44 -7.48 58.72
N ASP A 498 -29.75 -7.71 58.81
CA ASP A 498 -30.31 -9.05 58.94
C ASP A 498 -30.36 -9.75 57.58
N ARG A 499 -29.61 -10.85 57.46
CA ARG A 499 -29.57 -11.69 56.25
C ARG A 499 -30.94 -12.19 55.79
N ASN A 500 -31.91 -12.36 56.70
CA ASN A 500 -33.23 -12.89 56.35
C ASN A 500 -34.28 -11.79 56.07
N ASN A 501 -33.92 -10.53 56.26
CA ASN A 501 -34.79 -9.37 56.08
C ASN A 501 -34.03 -8.20 55.41
N CYS A 502 -33.08 -8.50 54.52
CA CYS A 502 -32.12 -7.54 54.01
C CYS A 502 -32.77 -6.57 53.02
N GLY A 503 -32.74 -5.27 53.31
CA GLY A 503 -33.37 -4.21 52.52
C GLY A 503 -34.89 -4.13 52.66
N ALA A 504 -35.56 -5.28 52.80
CA ALA A 504 -36.99 -5.39 53.00
C ALA A 504 -37.38 -6.63 53.82
N CYS A 505 -38.59 -6.58 54.36
CA CYS A 505 -39.17 -7.62 55.20
C CYS A 505 -39.30 -8.96 54.49
N GLY A 506 -38.75 -10.03 55.09
CA GLY A 506 -38.74 -11.38 54.52
C GLY A 506 -37.76 -11.57 53.36
N ASN A 507 -37.00 -10.55 52.97
CA ASN A 507 -36.02 -10.65 51.90
C ASN A 507 -34.77 -11.40 52.40
N THR A 508 -34.71 -12.70 52.11
CA THR A 508 -33.62 -13.56 52.56
C THR A 508 -32.52 -13.66 51.52
N CYS A 509 -31.31 -13.20 51.88
CA CYS A 509 -30.13 -13.32 51.03
C CYS A 509 -29.73 -14.80 50.84
N SER A 510 -30.12 -15.32 49.69
CA SER A 510 -29.80 -16.65 49.22
C SER A 510 -28.47 -16.63 48.47
N VAL A 511 -27.71 -17.73 48.54
CA VAL A 511 -26.46 -17.82 47.79
C VAL A 511 -26.82 -18.12 46.34
N GLY A 512 -26.57 -17.16 45.45
CA GLY A 512 -26.76 -17.33 44.02
C GLY A 512 -25.80 -18.35 43.38
N PRO A 513 -26.05 -18.76 42.12
CA PRO A 513 -25.14 -19.55 41.31
C PRO A 513 -23.68 -19.07 41.37
N ASN A 514 -22.72 -19.99 41.44
CA ASN A 514 -21.27 -19.72 41.48
C ASN A 514 -20.74 -18.83 42.63
N ALA A 515 -21.59 -18.24 43.47
CA ALA A 515 -21.20 -17.61 44.73
C ALA A 515 -20.94 -18.66 45.84
N ARG A 516 -19.97 -18.40 46.71
CA ARG A 516 -19.64 -19.26 47.87
C ARG A 516 -20.27 -18.77 49.18
N SER A 517 -20.45 -17.46 49.36
CA SER A 517 -21.05 -16.86 50.54
C SER A 517 -21.66 -15.49 50.27
N VAL A 518 -22.76 -15.18 50.97
CA VAL A 518 -23.48 -13.89 50.89
C VAL A 518 -23.77 -13.39 52.31
N ILE A 519 -23.63 -12.07 52.51
CA ILE A 519 -23.96 -11.35 53.74
C ILE A 519 -24.96 -10.21 53.46
N CYS A 520 -25.56 -9.62 54.50
CA CYS A 520 -26.33 -8.38 54.38
C CYS A 520 -25.49 -7.23 54.94
N SER A 521 -25.21 -6.22 54.12
CA SER A 521 -24.47 -5.02 54.52
C SER A 521 -25.22 -3.79 54.03
N ASP A 522 -25.52 -2.85 54.94
CA ASP A 522 -26.27 -1.61 54.67
C ASP A 522 -27.61 -1.82 53.94
N GLY A 523 -28.24 -2.98 54.14
CA GLY A 523 -29.54 -3.31 53.56
C GLY A 523 -29.49 -3.90 52.15
N ALA A 524 -28.30 -4.17 51.62
CA ALA A 524 -28.12 -4.92 50.38
C ALA A 524 -27.50 -6.29 50.67
N CYS A 525 -27.95 -7.32 49.95
CA CYS A 525 -27.26 -8.60 49.94
C CYS A 525 -25.97 -8.44 49.14
N THR A 526 -24.81 -8.81 49.71
CA THR A 526 -23.52 -8.70 49.04
C THR A 526 -22.78 -10.04 49.03
N THR A 527 -22.18 -10.37 47.89
CA THR A 527 -21.38 -11.59 47.70
C THR A 527 -19.98 -11.38 48.27
N THR A 528 -19.50 -12.31 49.11
CA THR A 528 -18.16 -12.18 49.74
C THR A 528 -17.09 -13.07 49.13
N SER A 529 -17.46 -14.06 48.32
CA SER A 529 -16.50 -14.84 47.53
C SER A 529 -17.18 -15.62 46.41
N CYS A 530 -16.55 -15.66 45.24
CA CYS A 530 -16.99 -16.42 44.07
C CYS A 530 -16.22 -17.74 43.92
N ARG A 531 -16.75 -18.66 43.10
CA ARG A 531 -15.99 -19.82 42.61
C ARG A 531 -14.90 -19.33 41.66
N LEU A 532 -13.77 -20.06 41.60
CA LEU A 532 -12.67 -19.72 40.70
C LEU A 532 -13.19 -19.64 39.26
N GLY A 533 -12.85 -18.57 38.56
CA GLY A 533 -13.28 -18.27 37.18
C GLY A 533 -14.60 -17.52 37.07
N TYR A 534 -15.20 -17.08 38.18
CA TYR A 534 -16.40 -16.25 38.18
C TYR A 534 -16.24 -15.04 39.09
N ASP A 535 -16.82 -13.91 38.70
CA ASP A 535 -16.86 -12.68 39.48
C ASP A 535 -18.27 -12.04 39.46
N ASP A 536 -18.56 -11.20 40.45
CA ASP A 536 -19.84 -10.51 40.65
C ASP A 536 -19.69 -9.06 40.16
N CYS A 537 -19.92 -8.84 38.87
CA CYS A 537 -19.63 -7.56 38.20
C CYS A 537 -20.75 -6.52 38.27
N ASP A 538 -21.98 -6.95 38.53
CA ASP A 538 -23.12 -6.05 38.76
C ASP A 538 -23.33 -5.76 40.26
N GLY A 539 -22.62 -6.48 41.15
CA GLY A 539 -22.68 -6.34 42.60
C GLY A 539 -23.94 -6.94 43.21
N ASN A 540 -24.73 -7.70 42.44
CA ASN A 540 -26.01 -8.22 42.86
C ASN A 540 -25.90 -9.67 43.36
N ALA A 541 -25.88 -9.80 44.68
CA ALA A 541 -25.74 -11.11 45.31
C ALA A 541 -26.89 -12.11 45.05
N ALA A 542 -28.01 -11.66 44.48
CA ALA A 542 -29.18 -12.51 44.24
C ALA A 542 -29.01 -13.44 43.03
N ASN A 543 -28.35 -12.97 41.97
CA ASN A 543 -28.01 -13.75 40.77
C ASN A 543 -26.68 -14.52 40.92
N GLY A 544 -25.86 -14.19 41.93
CA GLY A 544 -24.63 -14.92 42.26
C GLY A 544 -23.34 -14.25 41.76
N CYS A 545 -22.47 -15.04 41.10
CA CYS A 545 -21.30 -14.52 40.38
C CYS A 545 -21.47 -14.94 38.92
N GLU A 546 -21.96 -14.03 38.11
CA GLU A 546 -22.58 -14.25 36.81
C GLU A 546 -21.54 -14.26 35.70
N THR A 547 -20.48 -13.49 35.89
CA THR A 547 -19.51 -13.21 34.85
C THR A 547 -18.40 -14.25 34.87
N ASN A 548 -18.20 -14.94 33.75
CA ASN A 548 -17.11 -15.89 33.59
C ASN A 548 -15.84 -15.18 33.13
N ILE A 549 -14.99 -14.79 34.08
CA ILE A 549 -13.74 -14.06 33.84
C ILE A 549 -12.63 -14.88 33.16
N PHE A 550 -12.91 -16.13 32.77
CA PHE A 550 -11.98 -16.97 31.99
C PHE A 550 -12.30 -16.98 30.49
N ALA A 551 -13.45 -16.46 30.08
CA ALA A 551 -13.91 -16.55 28.68
C ALA A 551 -14.60 -15.28 28.19
N ASP A 552 -15.08 -14.42 29.09
CA ASP A 552 -15.70 -13.15 28.73
C ASP A 552 -14.63 -12.12 28.39
N THR A 553 -14.61 -11.67 27.15
CA THR A 553 -13.67 -10.65 26.65
C THR A 553 -13.92 -9.26 27.21
N ALA A 554 -15.10 -8.99 27.78
CA ALA A 554 -15.39 -7.72 28.45
C ALA A 554 -14.96 -7.70 29.93
N ASN A 555 -14.57 -8.86 30.49
CA ASN A 555 -14.28 -9.02 31.92
C ASN A 555 -13.14 -10.05 32.15
N CYS A 556 -12.14 -10.06 31.28
CA CYS A 556 -11.10 -11.09 31.30
C CYS A 556 -10.14 -10.84 32.46
N GLY A 557 -10.01 -11.80 33.36
CA GLY A 557 -9.17 -11.64 34.55
C GLY A 557 -9.88 -10.98 35.74
N ALA A 558 -10.70 -9.95 35.50
CA ALA A 558 -11.54 -9.28 36.50
C ALA A 558 -12.69 -8.49 35.85
N CYS A 559 -13.69 -8.10 36.65
CA CYS A 559 -14.77 -7.23 36.19
C CYS A 559 -14.26 -5.90 35.62
N GLY A 560 -14.70 -5.58 34.40
CA GLY A 560 -14.33 -4.35 33.69
C GLY A 560 -12.94 -4.34 33.05
N GLU A 561 -12.18 -5.43 33.15
CA GLU A 561 -10.93 -5.61 32.39
C GLU A 561 -11.29 -6.12 30.99
N VAL A 562 -11.39 -5.20 30.03
CA VAL A 562 -11.77 -5.50 28.65
C VAL A 562 -10.55 -5.88 27.84
N CYS A 563 -10.59 -7.06 27.19
CA CYS A 563 -9.64 -7.44 26.15
C CYS A 563 -9.95 -6.65 24.88
N MET A 564 -9.31 -5.50 24.74
CA MET A 564 -9.38 -4.68 23.54
C MET A 564 -8.03 -4.69 22.81
N ALA A 565 -8.07 -4.78 21.48
CA ALA A 565 -6.89 -4.62 20.66
C ALA A 565 -6.36 -3.18 20.77
N THR A 566 -5.03 -3.05 20.78
CA THR A 566 -4.38 -1.74 20.69
C THR A 566 -4.66 -1.17 19.29
N PRO A 567 -5.12 0.09 19.16
CA PRO A 567 -5.33 0.70 17.85
C PRO A 567 -4.04 0.67 17.01
N GLY A 568 -4.13 0.16 15.78
CA GLY A 568 -3.00 0.08 14.84
C GLY A 568 -2.17 -1.20 14.89
N THR A 569 -2.62 -2.27 15.56
CA THR A 569 -1.87 -3.53 15.68
C THR A 569 -2.46 -4.71 14.88
N ASN A 570 -3.29 -4.46 13.86
CA ASN A 570 -3.83 -5.44 12.91
C ASN A 570 -4.53 -6.68 13.49
N VAL A 571 -5.08 -6.58 14.70
CA VAL A 571 -5.86 -7.65 15.36
C VAL A 571 -7.33 -7.54 14.95
N ASP A 572 -7.92 -8.64 14.49
CA ASP A 572 -9.33 -8.75 14.07
C ASP A 572 -10.22 -9.08 15.28
N ALA A 573 -9.82 -10.05 16.09
CA ALA A 573 -10.54 -10.40 17.31
C ALA A 573 -9.62 -10.78 18.46
N MET A 574 -10.01 -10.39 19.68
CA MET A 574 -9.40 -10.81 20.94
C MET A 574 -10.21 -11.95 21.58
N ARG A 575 -9.54 -12.82 22.36
CA ARG A 575 -10.16 -13.82 23.23
C ARG A 575 -9.61 -13.72 24.66
N CYS A 576 -10.37 -14.23 25.62
CA CYS A 576 -9.89 -14.45 26.98
C CYS A 576 -9.49 -15.93 27.13
N ASP A 577 -8.21 -16.21 27.40
CA ASP A 577 -7.74 -17.55 27.73
C ASP A 577 -7.32 -17.64 29.19
N THR A 578 -8.18 -18.26 30.01
CA THR A 578 -7.87 -18.67 31.38
C THR A 578 -7.28 -17.56 32.27
N LEU A 579 -7.81 -16.33 32.12
CA LEU A 579 -7.51 -15.05 32.83
C LEU A 579 -6.64 -14.05 32.07
N ASP A 580 -6.01 -14.43 30.95
CA ASP A 580 -5.17 -13.53 30.17
C ASP A 580 -5.84 -13.20 28.82
N CYS A 581 -5.68 -11.96 28.36
CA CYS A 581 -6.10 -11.57 27.02
C CYS A 581 -5.13 -12.14 25.98
N ASP A 582 -5.69 -12.67 24.89
CA ASP A 582 -4.98 -13.38 23.84
C ASP A 582 -5.57 -12.99 22.48
N ILE A 583 -4.76 -13.05 21.42
CA ILE A 583 -5.23 -12.78 20.05
C ILE A 583 -6.02 -13.99 19.53
N ALA A 584 -7.28 -13.77 19.14
CA ALA A 584 -8.15 -14.81 18.57
C ALA A 584 -7.97 -14.96 17.06
N SER A 585 -7.90 -13.83 16.34
CA SER A 585 -7.63 -13.74 14.91
C SER A 585 -6.97 -12.42 14.57
N CYS A 586 -6.17 -12.43 13.50
CA CYS A 586 -5.57 -11.26 12.89
C CYS A 586 -6.41 -10.78 11.70
N ASN A 587 -6.27 -9.50 11.34
CA ASN A 587 -6.86 -8.97 10.12
C ASN A 587 -6.37 -9.78 8.89
N PRO A 588 -7.18 -9.92 7.84
CA PRO A 588 -6.76 -10.59 6.62
C PRO A 588 -5.41 -10.07 6.12
N GLY A 589 -4.46 -10.99 5.85
CA GLY A 589 -3.12 -10.65 5.41
C GLY A 589 -2.11 -10.38 6.53
N PHE A 590 -2.47 -10.51 7.82
CA PHE A 590 -1.56 -10.38 8.95
C PHE A 590 -1.54 -11.62 9.85
N ASP A 591 -0.42 -11.87 10.53
CA ASP A 591 -0.23 -12.97 11.49
C ASP A 591 0.68 -12.55 12.67
N ASP A 592 0.48 -13.14 13.85
CA ASP A 592 1.29 -12.94 15.07
C ASP A 592 2.42 -13.97 15.10
N CYS A 593 3.63 -13.55 14.72
CA CYS A 593 4.76 -14.45 14.54
C CYS A 593 5.68 -14.54 15.76
N ASN A 594 5.59 -13.57 16.67
CA ASN A 594 6.39 -13.54 17.88
C ASN A 594 5.64 -14.10 19.11
N GLY A 595 4.31 -14.21 19.04
CA GLY A 595 3.40 -14.66 20.10
C GLY A 595 3.19 -13.64 21.22
N ASP A 596 3.44 -12.35 20.96
CA ASP A 596 3.34 -11.26 21.92
C ASP A 596 2.07 -10.43 21.67
N VAL A 597 1.07 -10.67 22.52
CA VAL A 597 -0.23 -10.00 22.46
C VAL A 597 -0.12 -8.47 22.54
N ALA A 598 0.98 -7.92 23.06
CA ALA A 598 1.16 -6.49 23.26
C ALA A 598 1.46 -5.71 21.96
N ASP A 599 2.12 -6.31 20.98
CA ASP A 599 2.42 -5.67 19.69
C ASP A 599 1.55 -6.16 18.51
N GLY A 600 0.75 -7.21 18.72
CA GLY A 600 -0.44 -7.54 17.93
C GLY A 600 -0.19 -8.54 16.82
N CYS A 601 -0.64 -8.24 15.60
CA CYS A 601 -0.39 -9.04 14.40
C CYS A 601 0.57 -8.27 13.50
N GLU A 602 1.85 -8.39 13.83
CA GLU A 602 2.92 -7.52 13.35
C GLU A 602 3.46 -7.90 11.97
N ARG A 603 3.13 -9.09 11.46
CA ARG A 603 3.68 -9.57 10.18
C ARG A 603 2.64 -9.57 9.09
N ASP A 604 2.90 -8.81 8.03
CA ASP A 604 2.19 -8.92 6.76
C ASP A 604 2.57 -10.25 6.10
N VAL A 605 1.61 -11.16 6.00
CA VAL A 605 1.75 -12.48 5.38
C VAL A 605 1.23 -12.51 3.94
N SER A 606 0.72 -11.38 3.43
CA SER A 606 0.17 -11.28 2.08
C SER A 606 1.24 -11.03 1.02
N ASN A 607 2.34 -10.35 1.40
CA ASN A 607 3.41 -9.92 0.51
C ASN A 607 4.83 -10.21 1.03
N ASP A 608 4.98 -10.73 2.25
CA ASP A 608 6.29 -11.05 2.79
C ASP A 608 6.76 -12.43 2.34
N SER A 609 7.77 -12.45 1.46
CA SER A 609 8.43 -13.66 0.99
C SER A 609 9.00 -14.58 2.09
N PHE A 610 9.14 -14.12 3.35
CA PHE A 610 9.60 -14.93 4.48
C PHE A 610 8.46 -15.51 5.34
N ASN A 611 7.23 -15.01 5.17
CA ASN A 611 6.05 -15.39 5.97
C ASN A 611 4.80 -15.43 5.08
N CYS A 612 4.91 -16.00 3.88
CA CYS A 612 3.88 -15.95 2.86
C CYS A 612 2.72 -16.91 3.19
N GLY A 613 1.54 -16.35 3.47
CA GLY A 613 0.36 -17.12 3.88
C GLY A 613 0.36 -17.53 5.36
N GLY A 614 1.44 -17.24 6.10
CA GLY A 614 1.53 -17.47 7.55
C GLY A 614 2.95 -17.28 8.08
N CYS A 615 3.09 -17.30 9.41
CA CYS A 615 4.40 -17.19 10.04
C CYS A 615 5.38 -18.33 9.68
N GLY A 616 6.54 -17.97 9.13
CA GLY A 616 7.62 -18.90 8.77
C GLY A 616 7.47 -19.60 7.42
N TYR A 617 6.49 -19.23 6.60
CA TYR A 617 6.29 -19.75 5.25
C TYR A 617 7.19 -18.98 4.26
N ASP A 618 8.49 -19.33 4.18
CA ASP A 618 9.48 -18.69 3.30
C ASP A 618 9.40 -19.27 1.88
N CYS A 619 9.00 -18.46 0.90
CA CYS A 619 8.84 -18.86 -0.50
C CYS A 619 10.11 -19.35 -1.20
N GLY A 620 11.28 -19.28 -0.56
CA GLY A 620 12.52 -19.83 -1.10
C GLY A 620 13.14 -18.96 -2.19
N PHE A 621 13.80 -19.59 -3.17
CA PHE A 621 14.56 -18.90 -4.21
C PHE A 621 14.30 -19.47 -5.61
N ASP A 622 14.37 -18.62 -6.62
CA ASP A 622 14.38 -19.00 -8.02
C ASP A 622 15.77 -19.49 -8.50
N THR A 623 15.84 -19.83 -9.78
CA THR A 623 17.04 -20.34 -10.46
C THR A 623 18.14 -19.29 -10.65
N GLY A 624 17.79 -18.00 -10.59
CA GLY A 624 18.71 -16.86 -10.55
C GLY A 624 19.25 -16.53 -9.16
N GLY A 625 18.64 -17.10 -8.12
CA GLY A 625 18.96 -16.81 -6.71
C GLY A 625 18.19 -15.61 -6.16
N ALA A 626 17.21 -15.10 -6.90
CA ALA A 626 16.24 -14.13 -6.41
C ALA A 626 15.18 -14.85 -5.57
N ARG A 627 14.58 -14.12 -4.62
CA ARG A 627 13.50 -14.65 -3.79
C ARG A 627 12.23 -14.80 -4.62
N ILE A 628 11.50 -15.90 -4.43
CA ILE A 628 10.18 -16.07 -5.05
C ILE A 628 9.22 -15.07 -4.38
N PRO A 629 8.53 -14.20 -5.14
CA PRO A 629 7.64 -13.20 -4.56
C PRO A 629 6.39 -13.84 -3.96
N CYS A 630 5.91 -13.24 -2.88
CA CYS A 630 4.62 -13.55 -2.27
C CYS A 630 3.58 -12.56 -2.77
N SER A 631 2.41 -13.04 -3.20
CA SER A 631 1.26 -12.19 -3.47
C SER A 631 -0.01 -12.91 -3.05
N SER A 632 -0.92 -12.19 -2.38
CA SER A 632 -2.17 -12.72 -1.83
C SER A 632 -1.97 -13.92 -0.90
N GLY A 633 -0.84 -13.96 -0.16
CA GLY A 633 -0.51 -15.05 0.75
C GLY A 633 -0.14 -16.37 0.05
N ALA A 634 0.18 -16.32 -1.24
CA ALA A 634 0.66 -17.45 -2.00
C ALA A 634 1.98 -17.12 -2.72
N CYS A 635 2.94 -18.05 -2.66
CA CYS A 635 4.18 -17.96 -3.41
C CYS A 635 3.87 -18.04 -4.91
N GLN A 636 4.32 -17.05 -5.67
CA GLN A 636 3.84 -16.82 -7.04
C GLN A 636 4.43 -17.77 -8.10
N GLN A 637 5.18 -18.80 -7.69
CA GLN A 637 5.79 -19.73 -8.62
C GLN A 637 5.84 -21.16 -8.05
N PRO A 638 5.31 -22.17 -8.78
CA PRO A 638 5.48 -23.56 -8.42
C PRO A 638 6.94 -24.00 -8.66
N CYS A 639 7.37 -25.05 -7.96
CA CYS A 639 8.73 -25.57 -8.13
C CYS A 639 9.04 -25.96 -9.57
N ILE A 640 10.17 -25.44 -10.06
CA ILE A 640 10.67 -25.73 -11.39
C ILE A 640 11.22 -27.15 -11.37
N ALA A 641 10.60 -28.02 -12.16
CA ALA A 641 11.00 -29.41 -12.29
C ALA A 641 12.50 -29.53 -12.59
N ASP A 642 13.18 -30.42 -11.87
CA ASP A 642 14.62 -30.72 -11.98
C ASP A 642 15.59 -29.60 -11.56
N GLU A 643 15.12 -28.43 -11.10
CA GLU A 643 15.97 -27.31 -10.66
C GLU A 643 15.74 -26.87 -9.21
N THR A 644 14.51 -26.97 -8.71
CA THR A 644 14.10 -26.67 -7.32
C THR A 644 13.14 -27.74 -6.83
N GLU A 645 13.18 -28.11 -5.54
CA GLU A 645 12.29 -29.15 -4.98
C GLU A 645 11.66 -28.69 -3.66
N ASP A 646 10.40 -29.09 -3.47
CA ASP A 646 9.62 -29.00 -2.23
C ASP A 646 9.97 -30.22 -1.33
N CYS A 647 10.75 -29.96 -0.29
CA CYS A 647 11.39 -30.94 0.58
C CYS A 647 10.50 -31.47 1.70
N ASP A 648 9.45 -30.76 2.08
CA ASP A 648 8.49 -31.20 3.10
C ASP A 648 7.10 -31.54 2.51
N ALA A 649 6.94 -31.36 1.20
CA ALA A 649 5.74 -31.60 0.41
C ALA A 649 4.56 -30.70 0.81
N ASP A 650 4.84 -29.52 1.37
CA ASP A 650 3.84 -28.50 1.65
C ASP A 650 3.80 -27.47 0.51
N PRO A 651 2.81 -27.53 -0.41
CA PRO A 651 2.75 -26.61 -1.54
C PRO A 651 2.53 -25.14 -1.12
N ALA A 652 2.28 -24.85 0.17
CA ALA A 652 2.07 -23.50 0.69
C ALA A 652 3.37 -22.72 1.00
N ASN A 653 4.48 -23.39 1.33
CA ASN A 653 5.75 -22.72 1.67
C ASN A 653 6.79 -22.73 0.54
N GLY A 654 6.42 -23.17 -0.67
CA GLY A 654 7.21 -22.94 -1.89
C GLY A 654 8.27 -24.02 -2.15
N CYS A 655 9.50 -23.60 -2.48
CA CYS A 655 10.59 -24.51 -2.82
C CYS A 655 11.79 -24.24 -1.92
N GLU A 656 12.11 -25.15 -1.00
CA GLU A 656 13.04 -24.88 0.10
C GLU A 656 14.50 -25.01 -0.36
N THR A 657 14.74 -25.62 -1.53
CA THR A 657 16.11 -25.85 -1.97
C THR A 657 16.29 -25.84 -3.47
N ARG A 658 17.45 -25.34 -3.88
CA ARG A 658 17.96 -25.46 -5.25
C ARG A 658 18.73 -26.76 -5.39
N LEU A 659 18.44 -27.49 -6.46
CA LEU A 659 19.05 -28.80 -6.72
C LEU A 659 20.48 -28.73 -7.26
N ASP A 660 21.01 -27.52 -7.49
CA ASP A 660 22.38 -27.26 -7.92
C ASP A 660 23.38 -27.09 -6.75
N GLN A 661 22.88 -27.11 -5.50
CA GLN A 661 23.71 -26.90 -4.33
C GLN A 661 24.37 -28.21 -3.85
N PRO A 662 25.63 -28.18 -3.37
CA PRO A 662 26.32 -29.36 -2.85
C PRO A 662 25.64 -30.07 -1.66
N GLY A 663 24.65 -29.43 -1.01
CA GLY A 663 23.89 -30.01 0.12
C GLY A 663 22.55 -30.65 -0.26
N SER A 664 22.05 -30.40 -1.47
CA SER A 664 20.73 -30.85 -1.97
C SER A 664 20.83 -31.21 -3.47
N CYS A 665 21.91 -31.84 -3.88
CA CYS A 665 22.26 -32.03 -5.29
C CYS A 665 21.36 -33.09 -5.96
N GLY A 666 20.46 -32.64 -6.84
CA GLY A 666 19.50 -33.52 -7.51
C GLY A 666 18.38 -34.05 -6.62
N GLY A 667 18.33 -33.63 -5.36
CA GLY A 667 17.18 -33.85 -4.48
C GLY A 667 17.40 -33.33 -3.07
N CYS A 668 16.31 -33.18 -2.32
CA CYS A 668 16.30 -32.71 -0.93
C CYS A 668 17.23 -33.52 -0.02
N GLY A 669 18.19 -32.83 0.60
CA GLY A 669 19.16 -33.41 1.53
C GLY A 669 20.22 -34.31 0.88
N VAL A 670 20.32 -34.33 -0.45
CA VAL A 670 21.36 -35.08 -1.18
C VAL A 670 22.68 -34.31 -1.14
N SER A 671 23.46 -34.50 -0.07
CA SER A 671 24.76 -33.86 0.07
C SER A 671 25.86 -34.60 -0.70
N CYS A 672 26.71 -33.89 -1.44
CA CYS A 672 27.78 -34.49 -2.26
C CYS A 672 29.06 -34.87 -1.51
N GLY A 673 29.07 -34.96 -0.18
CA GLY A 673 30.17 -35.58 0.59
C GLY A 673 31.60 -35.05 0.33
N GLY A 674 31.75 -33.84 -0.26
CA GLY A 674 33.02 -33.26 -0.69
C GLY A 674 33.25 -33.17 -2.21
N GLY A 675 32.34 -33.69 -3.03
CA GLY A 675 32.26 -33.49 -4.49
C GLY A 675 31.47 -32.24 -4.89
N ALA A 676 31.53 -31.89 -6.18
CA ALA A 676 30.77 -30.78 -6.74
C ALA A 676 29.42 -31.27 -7.27
N CYS A 677 28.36 -30.51 -7.06
CA CYS A 677 27.10 -30.75 -7.75
C CYS A 677 27.24 -30.28 -9.20
N VAL A 678 26.98 -31.15 -10.18
CA VAL A 678 27.10 -30.81 -11.60
C VAL A 678 25.86 -31.24 -12.36
N ARG A 679 25.55 -30.48 -13.41
CA ARG A 679 24.45 -30.79 -14.32
C ARG A 679 24.80 -32.00 -15.20
N GLN A 680 23.96 -33.01 -15.17
CA GLN A 680 24.08 -34.25 -15.93
C GLN A 680 23.53 -34.07 -17.34
N SER A 681 23.81 -35.04 -18.22
CA SER A 681 23.38 -35.01 -19.63
C SER A 681 21.87 -35.12 -19.84
N ASP A 682 21.12 -35.58 -18.84
CA ASP A 682 19.66 -35.69 -18.86
C ASP A 682 18.94 -34.44 -18.31
N GLY A 683 19.70 -33.40 -17.92
CA GLY A 683 19.16 -32.16 -17.36
C GLY A 683 19.13 -32.12 -15.83
N SER A 684 19.22 -33.28 -15.16
CA SER A 684 19.22 -33.39 -13.69
C SER A 684 20.54 -32.94 -13.07
N PHE A 685 20.52 -32.59 -11.79
CA PHE A 685 21.74 -32.36 -11.02
C PHE A 685 22.19 -33.63 -10.31
N GLY A 686 23.50 -33.88 -10.30
CA GLY A 686 24.06 -35.06 -9.62
C GLY A 686 25.47 -34.80 -9.12
N CYS A 687 25.85 -35.49 -8.05
CA CYS A 687 27.18 -35.35 -7.47
C CYS A 687 28.25 -35.88 -8.43
N ALA A 688 29.26 -35.06 -8.72
CA ALA A 688 30.48 -35.48 -9.39
C ALA A 688 31.68 -35.44 -8.45
N THR A 689 32.39 -36.56 -8.38
CA THR A 689 33.57 -36.73 -7.53
C THR A 689 34.84 -36.41 -8.31
N SER A 690 35.68 -35.51 -7.78
CA SER A 690 37.06 -35.31 -8.25
C SER A 690 38.04 -35.61 -7.12
N CYS A 691 38.73 -36.76 -7.20
CA CYS A 691 39.64 -37.19 -6.14
C CYS A 691 41.01 -36.52 -6.23
N ALA A 692 41.49 -36.08 -5.07
CA ALA A 692 42.83 -35.54 -4.92
C ALA A 692 43.88 -36.65 -5.10
N ALA A 693 45.10 -36.25 -5.47
CA ALA A 693 46.23 -37.16 -5.55
C ALA A 693 46.40 -37.98 -4.26
N GLY A 694 46.44 -39.31 -4.37
CA GLY A 694 46.52 -40.23 -3.25
C GLY A 694 45.17 -40.73 -2.72
N THR A 695 44.06 -40.35 -3.35
CA THR A 695 42.70 -40.84 -3.01
C THR A 695 41.97 -41.33 -4.26
N ALA A 696 41.08 -42.30 -4.09
CA ALA A 696 40.23 -42.83 -5.15
C ALA A 696 38.84 -43.16 -4.61
N ASP A 697 37.83 -42.93 -5.45
CA ASP A 697 36.46 -43.43 -5.30
C ASP A 697 36.39 -44.83 -5.89
N CYS A 698 36.30 -45.85 -5.04
CA CYS A 698 36.46 -47.24 -5.43
C CYS A 698 35.15 -48.03 -5.50
N ASP A 699 34.10 -47.55 -4.85
CA ASP A 699 32.76 -48.09 -4.97
C ASP A 699 31.92 -47.37 -6.05
N GLY A 700 32.36 -46.19 -6.50
CA GLY A 700 31.71 -45.31 -7.47
C GLY A 700 30.43 -44.67 -6.96
N ASN A 701 30.28 -44.58 -5.64
CA ASN A 701 29.23 -43.81 -5.03
C ASN A 701 29.73 -42.38 -4.80
N ALA A 702 29.39 -41.48 -5.73
CA ALA A 702 29.82 -40.10 -5.63
C ALA A 702 29.38 -39.38 -4.34
N GLY A 703 28.35 -39.88 -3.64
CA GLY A 703 27.85 -39.28 -2.41
C GLY A 703 28.71 -39.50 -1.16
N ASN A 704 29.64 -40.47 -1.14
CA ASN A 704 30.53 -40.69 -0.01
C ASN A 704 31.99 -40.22 -0.25
N GLY A 705 32.26 -39.64 -1.43
CA GLY A 705 33.52 -38.98 -1.76
C GLY A 705 34.67 -39.94 -2.11
N CYS A 706 35.91 -39.54 -1.81
CA CYS A 706 37.12 -40.30 -2.14
C CYS A 706 37.59 -41.10 -0.92
N GLU A 707 36.93 -42.21 -0.66
CA GLU A 707 37.02 -43.00 0.56
C GLU A 707 38.28 -43.88 0.65
N THR A 708 38.91 -44.19 -0.49
CA THR A 708 40.05 -45.11 -0.52
C THR A 708 41.38 -44.38 -0.72
N ALA A 709 42.30 -44.54 0.24
CA ALA A 709 43.67 -44.06 0.08
C ALA A 709 44.46 -44.96 -0.88
N VAL A 710 45.03 -44.35 -1.92
CA VAL A 710 45.91 -44.99 -2.91
C VAL A 710 47.29 -44.35 -2.87
N SER A 711 48.32 -45.06 -3.33
CA SER A 711 49.67 -44.52 -3.38
C SER A 711 50.35 -44.84 -4.69
N PHE A 712 51.45 -44.14 -4.99
CA PHE A 712 52.20 -44.38 -6.21
C PHE A 712 52.80 -45.80 -6.27
N THR A 713 53.03 -46.46 -5.13
CA THR A 713 53.54 -47.84 -5.05
C THR A 713 52.43 -48.88 -4.83
N ALA A 714 51.18 -48.43 -4.65
CA ALA A 714 50.00 -49.27 -4.47
C ALA A 714 48.78 -48.56 -5.07
N CYS A 715 48.77 -48.42 -6.40
CA CYS A 715 47.72 -47.74 -7.14
C CYS A 715 46.64 -48.76 -7.53
N GLY A 716 45.49 -48.73 -6.86
CA GLY A 716 44.41 -49.69 -7.09
C GLY A 716 43.33 -49.64 -6.02
N CYS A 717 42.09 -49.92 -6.40
CA CYS A 717 40.92 -50.00 -5.53
C CYS A 717 40.80 -51.35 -4.78
N GLY A 718 41.94 -51.83 -4.24
CA GLY A 718 42.06 -53.14 -3.60
C GLY A 718 43.42 -53.80 -3.86
N ALA A 719 43.82 -54.75 -3.00
CA ALA A 719 45.13 -55.39 -3.07
C ALA A 719 45.13 -56.68 -3.93
N PRO A 720 46.23 -56.96 -4.67
CA PRO A 720 47.40 -56.09 -4.84
C PRO A 720 47.18 -55.04 -5.94
N GLY A 721 47.26 -53.75 -5.57
CA GLY A 721 47.32 -52.64 -6.52
C GLY A 721 48.61 -52.65 -7.33
N VAL A 722 48.67 -51.87 -8.41
CA VAL A 722 49.86 -51.80 -9.27
C VAL A 722 50.87 -50.79 -8.71
N ASP A 723 52.17 -51.12 -8.75
CA ASP A 723 53.23 -50.15 -8.51
C ASP A 723 53.40 -49.30 -9.78
N CYS A 724 53.18 -47.99 -9.68
CA CYS A 724 53.27 -47.11 -10.83
C CYS A 724 54.69 -47.03 -11.41
N THR A 725 55.74 -47.39 -10.66
CA THR A 725 57.11 -47.48 -11.20
C THR A 725 57.29 -48.69 -12.12
N ASP A 726 56.52 -49.76 -11.92
CA ASP A 726 56.51 -50.91 -12.83
C ASP A 726 55.77 -50.59 -14.14
N VAL A 727 54.77 -49.70 -14.08
CA VAL A 727 53.95 -49.28 -15.23
C VAL A 727 54.66 -48.17 -16.03
N LEU A 728 55.09 -47.11 -15.36
CA LEU A 728 55.62 -45.87 -15.93
C LEU A 728 57.16 -45.82 -15.99
N GLY A 729 57.86 -46.78 -15.39
CA GLY A 729 59.33 -46.88 -15.34
C GLY A 729 59.91 -46.53 -13.96
N SER A 730 61.07 -47.13 -13.64
CA SER A 730 61.69 -47.06 -12.31
C SER A 730 62.15 -45.65 -11.89
N ALA A 731 62.29 -44.73 -12.85
CA ALA A 731 62.65 -43.33 -12.60
C ALA A 731 61.45 -42.37 -12.71
N ALA A 732 60.22 -42.89 -12.80
CA ALA A 732 59.01 -42.07 -12.88
C ALA A 732 58.66 -41.45 -11.52
N THR A 733 58.23 -40.19 -11.53
CA THR A 733 57.56 -39.55 -10.40
C THR A 733 56.14 -39.16 -10.79
N GLY A 734 55.22 -39.27 -9.84
CA GLY A 734 53.80 -39.11 -10.12
C GLY A 734 52.93 -39.32 -8.90
N PHE A 735 51.64 -39.42 -9.14
CA PHE A 735 50.65 -39.75 -8.13
C PHE A 735 49.60 -40.72 -8.71
N CYS A 736 48.84 -41.33 -7.81
CA CYS A 736 47.71 -42.19 -8.17
C CYS A 736 46.41 -41.50 -7.72
N ARG A 737 45.37 -41.50 -8.56
CA ARG A 737 44.02 -41.07 -8.18
C ARG A 737 42.96 -41.81 -8.98
N GLY A 738 41.70 -41.81 -8.52
CA GLY A 738 40.59 -42.43 -9.24
C GLY A 738 39.24 -41.77 -8.95
N ASN A 739 38.45 -41.53 -9.99
CA ASN A 739 37.21 -40.73 -9.90
C ASN A 739 35.95 -41.56 -10.26
N ALA A 740 36.04 -42.89 -10.30
CA ALA A 740 34.95 -43.79 -10.66
C ALA A 740 35.22 -45.21 -10.15
N SER A 741 34.16 -46.03 -10.02
CA SER A 741 34.23 -47.42 -9.52
C SER A 741 35.43 -48.17 -10.09
N GLY A 742 36.40 -48.51 -9.23
CA GLY A 742 37.55 -49.33 -9.59
C GLY A 742 38.65 -48.63 -10.41
N SER A 743 38.62 -47.31 -10.62
CA SER A 743 39.53 -46.63 -11.55
C SER A 743 40.67 -45.85 -10.87
N ALA A 744 41.59 -46.51 -10.15
CA ALA A 744 42.83 -45.84 -9.73
C ALA A 744 43.87 -45.88 -10.87
N VAL A 745 44.28 -44.72 -11.38
CA VAL A 745 45.21 -44.60 -12.52
C VAL A 745 46.50 -43.92 -12.10
N CYS A 746 47.63 -44.44 -12.58
CA CYS A 746 48.94 -43.83 -12.39
C CYS A 746 49.09 -42.61 -13.30
N GLU A 747 49.22 -41.43 -12.72
CA GLU A 747 49.52 -40.19 -13.44
C GLU A 747 50.97 -39.77 -13.24
N ARG A 748 51.69 -39.55 -14.34
CA ARG A 748 53.11 -39.16 -14.34
C ARG A 748 53.24 -37.64 -14.27
N THR A 749 53.89 -37.12 -13.23
CA THR A 749 54.21 -35.68 -13.12
C THR A 749 55.63 -35.35 -13.54
N GLY A 750 56.52 -36.35 -13.57
CA GLY A 750 57.92 -36.14 -13.95
C GLY A 750 58.70 -37.42 -14.24
N CYS A 751 59.92 -37.21 -14.73
CA CYS A 751 60.88 -38.24 -15.07
C CYS A 751 62.24 -37.82 -14.51
N ALA A 752 62.73 -38.50 -13.48
CA ALA A 752 64.05 -38.20 -12.92
C ALA A 752 65.20 -38.78 -13.77
N GLY A 753 64.87 -39.59 -14.78
CA GLY A 753 65.78 -40.15 -15.78
C GLY A 753 65.46 -39.64 -17.19
N VAL A 754 65.62 -40.52 -18.18
CA VAL A 754 65.28 -40.23 -19.58
C VAL A 754 64.00 -40.98 -19.95
N ASP A 755 63.07 -40.31 -20.64
CA ASP A 755 61.87 -40.96 -21.18
C ASP A 755 62.23 -41.78 -22.42
N CYS A 756 62.30 -43.09 -22.26
CA CYS A 756 62.58 -44.03 -23.32
C CYS A 756 61.28 -44.69 -23.78
N PHE A 757 60.68 -44.13 -24.83
CA PHE A 757 59.45 -44.63 -25.47
C PHE A 757 58.25 -44.76 -24.51
N GLY A 758 58.05 -43.78 -23.64
CA GLY A 758 56.90 -43.72 -22.71
C GLY A 758 57.18 -44.33 -21.34
N ARG A 759 58.42 -44.78 -21.08
CA ARG A 759 58.86 -45.28 -19.77
C ARG A 759 60.07 -44.49 -19.27
N CYS A 760 60.01 -44.07 -18.01
CA CYS A 760 61.08 -43.35 -17.34
C CYS A 760 62.17 -44.30 -16.85
N THR A 761 63.33 -44.17 -17.46
CA THR A 761 64.45 -45.06 -17.23
C THR A 761 65.67 -44.28 -16.76
N ASP A 762 66.37 -44.79 -15.74
CA ASP A 762 67.67 -44.26 -15.35
C ASP A 762 68.77 -44.79 -16.28
N VAL A 763 69.15 -43.97 -17.25
CA VAL A 763 70.19 -44.30 -18.24
C VAL A 763 71.59 -44.44 -17.63
N ASN A 764 71.79 -44.10 -16.36
CA ASN A 764 73.09 -44.25 -15.71
C ASN A 764 73.32 -45.65 -15.13
N SER A 765 72.25 -46.42 -14.96
CA SER A 765 72.27 -47.71 -14.27
C SER A 765 71.50 -48.82 -15.01
N ASP A 766 70.55 -48.50 -15.89
CA ASP A 766 69.82 -49.51 -16.67
C ASP A 766 70.73 -50.14 -17.75
N PRO A 767 71.03 -51.44 -17.67
CA PRO A 767 71.84 -52.14 -18.67
C PRO A 767 71.26 -52.12 -20.08
N ARG A 768 69.95 -51.91 -20.26
CA ARG A 768 69.27 -51.91 -21.57
C ARG A 768 69.12 -50.53 -22.19
N ASN A 769 69.41 -49.47 -21.44
CA ASN A 769 69.26 -48.08 -21.87
C ASN A 769 70.44 -47.23 -21.39
N CYS A 770 71.65 -47.76 -21.46
CA CYS A 770 72.81 -47.18 -20.81
C CYS A 770 73.40 -46.00 -21.59
N GLY A 771 73.39 -44.82 -20.98
CA GLY A 771 73.83 -43.56 -21.62
C GLY A 771 72.83 -42.97 -22.61
N GLY A 772 71.78 -43.72 -22.97
CA GLY A 772 70.72 -43.30 -23.86
C GLY A 772 69.72 -44.42 -24.14
N CYS A 773 68.54 -44.06 -24.65
CA CYS A 773 67.47 -45.01 -24.91
C CYS A 773 67.87 -46.05 -25.96
N GLY A 774 67.67 -47.34 -25.64
CA GLY A 774 67.97 -48.46 -26.54
C GLY A 774 69.45 -48.84 -26.67
N VAL A 775 70.34 -48.27 -25.84
CA VAL A 775 71.75 -48.68 -25.75
C VAL A 775 71.86 -49.86 -24.79
N ASP A 776 71.88 -51.07 -25.33
CA ASP A 776 71.92 -52.32 -24.55
C ASP A 776 73.36 -52.80 -24.34
N CYS A 777 73.79 -52.86 -23.08
CA CYS A 777 75.09 -53.39 -22.66
C CYS A 777 75.14 -54.92 -22.73
N GLY A 778 74.02 -55.58 -23.05
CA GLY A 778 73.89 -57.03 -23.08
C GLY A 778 74.04 -57.61 -21.66
N PRO A 779 74.92 -58.61 -21.45
CA PRO A 779 75.14 -59.19 -20.13
C PRO A 779 75.95 -58.27 -19.18
N ASN A 780 76.48 -57.14 -19.67
CA ASN A 780 77.35 -56.26 -18.89
C ASN A 780 76.57 -55.16 -18.16
N ALA A 781 77.18 -54.61 -17.11
CA ALA A 781 76.55 -53.55 -16.30
C ALA A 781 76.64 -52.17 -16.98
N CYS A 782 75.63 -51.34 -16.75
CA CYS A 782 75.70 -49.90 -17.01
C CYS A 782 76.31 -49.19 -15.80
N ILE A 783 77.37 -48.42 -16.01
CA ILE A 783 78.04 -47.68 -14.93
C ILE A 783 78.18 -46.22 -15.35
N ALA A 784 77.44 -45.33 -14.67
CA ALA A 784 77.46 -43.88 -14.91
C ALA A 784 77.19 -43.50 -16.38
N GLY A 785 76.27 -44.20 -17.03
CA GLY A 785 75.84 -43.89 -18.40
C GLY A 785 76.75 -44.43 -19.49
N SER A 786 77.67 -45.35 -19.16
CA SER A 786 78.47 -46.07 -20.14
C SER A 786 78.43 -47.57 -19.84
N CYS A 787 78.29 -48.38 -20.88
CA CYS A 787 78.37 -49.82 -20.74
C CYS A 787 79.79 -50.25 -20.36
N ASP A 788 79.93 -51.11 -19.35
CA ASP A 788 81.19 -51.75 -19.02
C ASP A 788 81.44 -52.94 -19.96
N CYS A 789 81.96 -52.64 -21.15
CA CYS A 789 82.10 -53.66 -22.20
C CYS A 789 83.20 -54.70 -21.95
N GLY A 790 83.98 -54.58 -20.87
CA GLY A 790 85.06 -55.51 -20.58
C GLY A 790 86.04 -55.66 -21.76
N ALA A 791 86.05 -56.86 -22.37
CA ALA A 791 86.88 -57.17 -23.55
C ALA A 791 86.22 -56.81 -24.91
N LEU A 792 84.94 -56.43 -24.91
CA LEU A 792 84.20 -55.99 -26.10
C LEU A 792 84.46 -54.51 -26.40
N THR A 793 84.22 -54.10 -27.64
CA THR A 793 84.40 -52.69 -28.04
C THR A 793 83.15 -51.89 -27.70
N PRO A 794 83.26 -50.74 -27.00
CA PRO A 794 82.12 -49.86 -26.75
C PRO A 794 81.72 -49.13 -28.02
N CYS A 795 80.52 -49.41 -28.52
CA CYS A 795 79.93 -48.76 -29.68
C CYS A 795 78.71 -47.91 -29.28
N PRO A 796 78.27 -46.94 -30.12
CA PRO A 796 77.11 -46.10 -29.80
C PRO A 796 75.80 -46.86 -29.55
N SER A 797 75.69 -48.09 -30.05
CA SER A 797 74.54 -48.99 -29.84
C SER A 797 74.71 -49.96 -28.66
N GLY A 798 75.84 -49.92 -27.94
CA GLY A 798 76.16 -50.81 -26.83
C GLY A 798 77.48 -51.58 -27.03
N CYS A 799 77.70 -52.60 -26.20
CA CYS A 799 78.92 -53.42 -26.24
C CYS A 799 78.90 -54.39 -27.40
N THR A 800 79.86 -54.26 -28.32
CA THR A 800 79.89 -55.03 -29.56
C THR A 800 81.20 -55.80 -29.72
N ASP A 801 81.12 -57.05 -30.17
CA ASP A 801 82.29 -57.85 -30.54
C ASP A 801 82.72 -57.52 -31.97
N THR A 802 83.71 -56.63 -32.09
CA THR A 802 84.21 -56.17 -33.40
C THR A 802 85.04 -57.21 -34.16
N THR A 803 85.29 -58.38 -33.56
CA THR A 803 85.96 -59.51 -34.21
C THR A 803 85.00 -60.56 -34.76
N ALA A 804 83.72 -60.47 -34.38
CA ALA A 804 82.70 -61.46 -34.77
C ALA A 804 81.48 -60.82 -35.43
N ASP A 805 81.20 -59.54 -35.19
CA ASP A 805 80.05 -58.84 -35.76
C ASP A 805 80.37 -58.29 -37.16
N PRO A 806 79.76 -58.84 -38.23
CA PRO A 806 79.98 -58.39 -39.61
C PRO A 806 79.68 -56.91 -39.84
N ARG A 807 78.83 -56.30 -39.00
CA ARG A 807 78.42 -54.90 -39.11
C ARG A 807 79.30 -53.94 -38.29
N ASN A 808 80.24 -54.48 -37.52
CA ASN A 808 81.15 -53.74 -36.65
C ASN A 808 82.59 -54.30 -36.73
N CYS A 809 82.98 -54.73 -37.92
CA CYS A 809 84.23 -55.40 -38.24
C CYS A 809 85.47 -54.51 -37.99
N GLY A 810 86.28 -54.86 -36.99
CA GLY A 810 87.48 -54.11 -36.60
C GLY A 810 87.22 -52.74 -35.97
N GLY A 811 85.95 -52.32 -35.83
CA GLY A 811 85.54 -51.05 -35.24
C GLY A 811 84.04 -50.79 -35.41
N CYS A 812 83.49 -49.90 -34.58
CA CYS A 812 82.06 -49.61 -34.56
C CYS A 812 81.56 -49.03 -35.90
N GLY A 813 80.46 -49.59 -36.43
CA GLY A 813 79.78 -49.14 -37.64
C GLY A 813 80.47 -49.53 -38.96
N ILE A 814 81.48 -50.41 -38.91
CA ILE A 814 82.19 -50.89 -40.10
C ILE A 814 81.55 -52.19 -40.58
N ASP A 815 80.77 -52.13 -41.66
CA ASP A 815 80.18 -53.31 -42.29
C ASP A 815 81.17 -53.92 -43.30
N CYS A 816 81.69 -55.11 -42.99
CA CYS A 816 82.61 -55.86 -43.84
C CYS A 816 81.89 -56.87 -44.75
N GLY A 817 80.56 -56.98 -44.66
CA GLY A 817 79.78 -57.99 -45.36
C GLY A 817 79.89 -59.39 -44.74
N PRO A 818 79.14 -60.37 -45.28
CA PRO A 818 78.85 -61.63 -44.58
C PRO A 818 80.04 -62.59 -44.38
N ASP A 819 81.19 -62.37 -45.02
CA ASP A 819 82.32 -63.32 -45.06
C ASP A 819 83.68 -62.73 -44.59
N ALA A 820 83.69 -61.57 -43.93
CA ALA A 820 84.93 -60.98 -43.41
C ALA A 820 84.73 -60.30 -42.04
N CYS A 821 85.24 -60.92 -40.98
CA CYS A 821 85.55 -60.38 -39.65
C CYS A 821 86.68 -61.20 -39.05
#